data_AF-A0A3M2CDH2-F1
#
_entry.id   AF-A0A3M2CDH2-F1
#
_cell.length_a   1.000
_cell.length_b   1.000
_cell.length_c   1.000
_cell.angle_alpha   90.00
_cell.angle_beta   90.00
_cell.angle_gamma   90.00
#
_symmetry.space_group_name_H-M   'P 1'
#
loop_
_entity.id
_entity.type
_entity.pdbx_description
1 polymer ?
#
loop_
_entity_poly.entity_id
_entity_poly.type
_entity_poly.pdbx_seq_one_letter_code
_entity_poly.pdbx_strand_id
1 'polypeptide(L)'
;MNPMRHPAPSTRPARRGAARHRRGVISVLAMMFMVLFGSLAVAMALVSKGNLRTAQTHLRVSGALGAVDAGLTLAEGHLREAANRLYVWKGEIDAAYGAQLWDGTFSPTDGDVLDPTGAATTTGLRDVLAALHPQAGAAGTVSISAGFTPQSDWLVTEPIVLETVNGQVSTACQITYAPEPLPDQNRLGVRVMVTGFTWDFAAGAWTRRSAQKLFFIDKNPRQAVLGPSKIMIGKNVRLNGPVGARFTGVENLAGHPLVVRDDFTGLDPVLDQKIADFYNAVLTADTDGDNRLRALHTVEGAPLSLLASNYYDNGAGGTENNVINDFTGDGRVDEFDIFLAHYDADGDGKVALSDALRDGTPAALLTPEFADVDEDLALLIDGANPDRNGDGLVNSKDLALGYRDGVLDFRDRYAKINGPVLFRTQRLPWEQQQDEFGSAIGDYQQFVRGVINATDDTPVVFNAGDDDLPEVRTDSFDTAQTSLGQAADGAPFHIQAGVDWVWQPIVDANGVVVDQALHPVFTGGSPSGDYDVVMEAVPLGSPAPVDYYRRPVIRNKVFKNVVIPMGTNALFENCTFVGVTRVQTMTDNTHPSWQFYGVQNADGSLAYPPLPAASDAQLDNDYFPADGSIIPPPGFDVPRLVVGSTPYVNTKPLSNNIRFHDCLFVGSVVADRPINYTHIRNKLQFTGATRFTTEHPDDPNDAALNPDPADLPAIEKSSMMLPHYSVDIGENNADPNQDVDLHGLIIAGVLDVRGNTEITGALLLTFEPSASDPALQHFGQPVGNPADFNVTLGYFGADDGDAEGLAPFTYNGQTIVGFDLDGDGRADTTDPGSGGAPVPFNGYGRVVVTYDPDLVMPDGVIAPLNVEPVGFSYHEGRTIAGATP
;
A
#
# COMPACT_ATOMS: atom_id res chain seq x y z
N MET A 1 -31.64 -52.08 -88.39
CA MET A 1 -30.59 -53.08 -88.71
C MET A 1 -30.94 -54.36 -87.96
N ASN A 2 -31.06 -55.45 -88.71
CA ASN A 2 -31.49 -56.83 -88.35
C ASN A 2 -30.45 -57.56 -87.44
N PRO A 3 -30.64 -58.82 -86.96
CA PRO A 3 -31.86 -59.65 -86.75
C PRO A 3 -31.85 -60.66 -85.53
N MET A 4 -32.95 -61.42 -85.37
CA MET A 4 -33.05 -62.86 -84.94
C MET A 4 -32.80 -63.22 -83.45
N ARG A 5 -33.51 -64.15 -82.77
CA ARG A 5 -34.11 -65.44 -83.20
C ARG A 5 -35.10 -65.99 -82.14
N HIS A 6 -36.21 -66.58 -82.60
CA HIS A 6 -37.12 -67.51 -81.89
C HIS A 6 -36.43 -68.88 -81.62
N PRO A 7 -36.88 -69.75 -80.67
CA PRO A 7 -38.14 -70.52 -80.82
C PRO A 7 -38.89 -70.93 -79.51
N ALA A 8 -40.20 -71.22 -79.66
CA ALA A 8 -40.99 -72.06 -78.74
C ALA A 8 -40.78 -73.56 -79.11
N PRO A 9 -41.48 -74.58 -78.57
CA PRO A 9 -42.32 -74.75 -77.36
C PRO A 9 -42.01 -76.06 -76.58
N SER A 10 -42.67 -76.34 -75.44
CA SER A 10 -42.94 -77.73 -75.00
C SER A 10 -43.93 -77.79 -73.83
N THR A 11 -44.98 -78.58 -74.03
CA THR A 11 -46.01 -78.97 -73.06
C THR A 11 -45.65 -80.30 -72.40
N ARG A 12 -45.82 -80.42 -71.07
CA ARG A 12 -46.61 -81.48 -70.40
C ARG A 12 -46.70 -81.30 -68.87
N PRO A 13 -47.76 -81.82 -68.23
CA PRO A 13 -48.22 -81.41 -66.90
C PRO A 13 -47.66 -82.30 -65.77
N ALA A 14 -47.46 -81.72 -64.59
CA ALA A 14 -47.08 -82.48 -63.39
C ALA A 14 -48.01 -82.15 -62.21
N ARG A 15 -48.83 -83.16 -61.86
CA ARG A 15 -49.36 -83.55 -60.55
C ARG A 15 -49.59 -82.46 -59.48
N ARG A 16 -50.86 -82.22 -59.18
CA ARG A 16 -51.33 -81.65 -57.90
C ARG A 16 -50.96 -82.57 -56.74
N GLY A 17 -49.95 -82.20 -55.97
CA GLY A 17 -49.76 -82.67 -54.60
C GLY A 17 -50.43 -81.71 -53.63
N ALA A 18 -51.35 -82.22 -52.81
CA ALA A 18 -51.95 -81.48 -51.71
C ALA A 18 -50.89 -81.17 -50.65
N ALA A 19 -50.58 -79.88 -50.44
CA ALA A 19 -49.78 -79.41 -49.31
C ALA A 19 -50.67 -78.64 -48.33
N ARG A 20 -50.83 -79.25 -47.16
CA ARG A 20 -51.61 -78.83 -46.00
C ARG A 20 -51.17 -77.44 -45.51
N HIS A 21 -52.13 -76.54 -45.33
CA HIS A 21 -51.97 -75.18 -44.79
C HIS A 21 -51.21 -75.16 -43.45
N ARG A 22 -50.05 -74.46 -43.41
CA ARG A 22 -49.40 -73.96 -42.18
C ARG A 22 -49.54 -72.44 -42.07
N ARG A 23 -50.78 -71.92 -42.10
CA ARG A 23 -51.05 -70.46 -41.94
C ARG A 23 -51.27 -70.02 -40.48
N GLY A 24 -51.48 -70.94 -39.53
CA GLY A 24 -51.75 -70.60 -38.12
C GLY A 24 -50.52 -70.30 -37.27
N VAL A 25 -49.37 -70.91 -37.57
CA VAL A 25 -48.13 -70.72 -36.77
C VAL A 25 -47.46 -69.38 -37.07
N ILE A 26 -47.52 -68.92 -38.32
CA ILE A 26 -46.93 -67.64 -38.75
C ILE A 26 -47.74 -66.46 -38.19
N SER A 27 -49.07 -66.56 -38.14
CA SER A 27 -49.91 -65.51 -37.55
C SER A 27 -49.77 -65.42 -36.04
N VAL A 28 -49.58 -66.53 -35.32
CA VAL A 28 -49.29 -66.50 -33.88
C VAL A 28 -47.90 -65.91 -33.61
N LEU A 29 -46.86 -66.32 -34.37
CA LEU A 29 -45.53 -65.72 -34.26
C LEU A 29 -45.54 -64.22 -34.60
N ALA A 30 -46.27 -63.80 -35.64
CA ALA A 30 -46.42 -62.40 -35.99
C ALA A 30 -47.14 -61.61 -34.88
N MET A 31 -48.18 -62.17 -34.26
CA MET A 31 -48.89 -61.54 -33.14
C MET A 31 -47.99 -61.40 -31.91
N MET A 32 -47.20 -62.44 -31.59
CA MET A 32 -46.23 -62.40 -30.49
C MET A 32 -45.12 -61.37 -30.75
N PHE A 33 -44.59 -61.29 -31.98
CA PHE A 33 -43.62 -60.26 -32.36
C PHE A 33 -44.22 -58.85 -32.29
N MET A 34 -45.46 -58.65 -32.73
CA MET A 34 -46.12 -57.34 -32.65
C MET A 34 -46.33 -56.88 -31.20
N VAL A 35 -46.68 -57.80 -30.30
CA VAL A 35 -46.80 -57.52 -28.86
C VAL A 35 -45.44 -57.20 -28.23
N LEU A 36 -44.38 -57.95 -28.59
CA LEU A 36 -43.01 -57.69 -28.09
C LEU A 36 -42.42 -56.37 -28.60
N PHE A 37 -42.59 -56.05 -29.89
CA PHE A 37 -42.14 -54.78 -30.43
C PHE A 37 -42.99 -53.61 -29.93
N GLY A 38 -44.30 -53.81 -29.74
CA GLY A 38 -45.18 -52.82 -29.13
C GLY A 38 -44.80 -52.51 -27.68
N SER A 39 -44.50 -53.53 -26.87
CA SER A 39 -44.08 -53.33 -25.47
C SER A 39 -42.69 -52.68 -25.38
N LEU A 40 -41.75 -53.06 -26.24
CA LEU A 40 -40.41 -52.45 -26.30
C LEU A 40 -40.48 -50.97 -26.72
N ALA A 41 -41.30 -50.63 -27.72
CA ALA A 41 -41.49 -49.26 -28.17
C ALA A 41 -42.11 -48.39 -27.07
N VAL A 42 -43.10 -48.91 -26.33
CA VAL A 42 -43.70 -48.21 -25.18
C VAL A 42 -42.67 -48.04 -24.04
N ALA A 43 -41.87 -49.05 -23.76
CA ALA A 43 -40.80 -48.98 -22.76
C ALA A 43 -39.75 -47.92 -23.13
N MET A 44 -39.28 -47.90 -24.38
CA MET A 44 -38.33 -46.90 -24.88
C MET A 44 -38.92 -45.48 -24.86
N ALA A 45 -40.21 -45.31 -25.17
CA ALA A 45 -40.89 -44.02 -25.07
C ALA A 45 -41.00 -43.52 -23.63
N LEU A 46 -41.27 -44.41 -22.67
CA LEU A 46 -41.28 -44.09 -21.23
C LEU A 46 -39.90 -43.71 -20.72
N VAL A 47 -38.85 -44.46 -21.09
CA VAL A 47 -37.46 -44.13 -20.73
C VAL A 47 -37.04 -42.80 -21.35
N SER A 48 -37.39 -42.54 -22.61
CA SER A 48 -37.09 -41.27 -23.29
C SER A 48 -37.80 -40.09 -22.63
N LYS A 49 -39.08 -40.24 -22.25
CA LYS A 49 -39.81 -39.22 -21.48
C LYS A 49 -39.20 -39.01 -20.09
N GLY A 50 -38.72 -40.07 -19.45
CA GLY A 50 -37.97 -40.00 -18.20
C GLY A 50 -36.69 -39.18 -18.35
N ASN A 51 -35.87 -39.49 -19.36
CA ASN A 51 -34.63 -38.77 -19.65
C ASN A 51 -34.88 -37.30 -19.98
N LEU A 52 -35.89 -36.99 -20.81
CA LEU A 52 -36.26 -35.61 -21.13
C LEU A 52 -36.70 -34.84 -19.88
N ARG A 53 -37.50 -35.46 -19.00
CA ARG A 53 -37.93 -34.84 -17.75
C ARG A 53 -36.75 -34.59 -16.80
N THR A 54 -35.83 -35.53 -16.68
CA THR A 54 -34.61 -35.37 -15.87
C THR A 54 -33.71 -34.27 -16.44
N ALA A 55 -33.50 -34.25 -17.76
CA ALA A 55 -32.72 -33.21 -18.43
C ALA A 55 -33.35 -31.81 -18.25
N GLN A 56 -34.67 -31.70 -18.39
CA GLN A 56 -35.40 -30.46 -18.14
C GLN A 56 -35.29 -30.00 -16.68
N THR A 57 -35.42 -30.92 -15.71
CA THR A 57 -35.20 -30.59 -14.30
C THR A 57 -33.76 -30.13 -14.05
N HIS A 58 -32.76 -30.78 -14.65
CA HIS A 58 -31.37 -30.39 -14.53
C HIS A 58 -31.11 -28.98 -15.09
N LEU A 59 -31.63 -28.67 -16.28
CA LEU A 59 -31.53 -27.33 -16.87
C LEU A 59 -32.16 -26.26 -15.97
N ARG A 60 -33.29 -26.54 -15.34
CA ARG A 60 -33.96 -25.59 -14.43
C ARG A 60 -33.21 -25.40 -13.12
N VAL A 61 -32.63 -26.48 -12.58
CA VAL A 61 -31.77 -26.41 -11.41
C VAL A 61 -30.51 -25.60 -11.73
N SER A 62 -29.90 -25.85 -12.88
CA SER A 62 -28.73 -25.09 -13.36
C SER A 62 -29.07 -23.62 -13.59
N GLY A 63 -30.25 -23.30 -14.15
CA GLY A 63 -30.71 -21.92 -14.32
C GLY A 63 -30.95 -21.23 -12.98
N ALA A 64 -31.50 -21.93 -11.99
CA ALA A 64 -31.74 -21.38 -10.67
C ALA A 64 -30.42 -21.19 -9.90
N LEU A 65 -29.43 -22.07 -10.07
CA LEU A 65 -28.07 -21.90 -9.54
C LEU A 65 -27.36 -20.72 -10.21
N GLY A 66 -27.41 -20.60 -11.54
CA GLY A 66 -26.83 -19.45 -12.23
C GLY A 66 -27.47 -18.12 -11.81
N ALA A 67 -28.77 -18.12 -11.49
CA ALA A 67 -29.44 -16.96 -10.90
C ALA A 67 -28.98 -16.66 -9.46
N VAL A 68 -28.62 -17.68 -8.68
CA VAL A 68 -28.00 -17.51 -7.36
C VAL A 68 -26.63 -16.86 -7.50
N ASP A 69 -25.77 -17.36 -8.38
CA ASP A 69 -24.41 -16.84 -8.56
C ASP A 69 -24.41 -15.39 -9.05
N ALA A 70 -25.27 -15.09 -10.02
CA ALA A 70 -25.47 -13.71 -10.49
C ALA A 70 -26.00 -12.79 -9.38
N GLY A 71 -26.96 -13.28 -8.59
CA GLY A 71 -27.49 -12.52 -7.46
C GLY A 71 -26.48 -12.31 -6.34
N LEU A 72 -25.59 -13.28 -6.07
CA LEU A 72 -24.54 -13.16 -5.06
C LEU A 72 -23.47 -12.16 -5.48
N THR A 73 -23.06 -12.21 -6.75
CA THR A 73 -22.13 -11.24 -7.33
C THR A 73 -22.69 -9.81 -7.28
N LEU A 74 -23.97 -9.65 -7.67
CA LEU A 74 -24.66 -8.36 -7.57
C LEU A 74 -24.76 -7.87 -6.13
N ALA A 75 -25.06 -8.78 -5.20
CA ALA A 75 -25.20 -8.45 -3.79
C ALA A 75 -23.89 -8.00 -3.17
N GLU A 76 -22.80 -8.68 -3.48
CA GLU A 76 -21.44 -8.32 -3.05
C GLU A 76 -21.05 -6.94 -3.60
N GLY A 77 -21.25 -6.70 -4.90
CA GLY A 77 -20.95 -5.41 -5.52
C GLY A 77 -21.74 -4.24 -4.91
N HIS A 78 -23.06 -4.40 -4.74
CA HIS A 78 -23.88 -3.36 -4.12
C HIS A 78 -23.56 -3.15 -2.63
N LEU A 79 -23.20 -4.22 -1.90
CA LEU A 79 -22.82 -4.09 -0.50
C LEU A 79 -21.50 -3.32 -0.35
N ARG A 80 -20.50 -3.60 -1.21
CA ARG A 80 -19.25 -2.82 -1.28
C ARG A 80 -19.51 -1.37 -1.67
N GLU A 81 -20.30 -1.12 -2.71
CA GLU A 81 -20.66 0.25 -3.14
C GLU A 81 -21.40 1.02 -2.03
N ALA A 82 -22.28 0.37 -1.28
CA ALA A 82 -22.99 1.00 -0.18
C ALA A 82 -22.07 1.33 1.00
N ALA A 83 -21.12 0.46 1.33
CA ALA A 83 -20.14 0.68 2.39
C ALA A 83 -19.17 1.82 2.05
N ASN A 84 -18.65 1.87 0.81
CA ASN A 84 -17.75 2.91 0.34
C ASN A 84 -18.35 4.33 0.37
N ARG A 85 -19.68 4.45 0.52
CA ARG A 85 -20.38 5.74 0.63
C ARG A 85 -20.45 6.29 2.05
N LEU A 86 -20.10 5.50 3.06
CA LEU A 86 -20.10 5.91 4.46
C LEU A 86 -18.66 6.05 4.94
N TYR A 87 -18.29 7.28 5.28
CA TYR A 87 -16.97 7.61 5.82
C TYR A 87 -17.10 7.72 7.33
N VAL A 88 -16.27 7.00 8.09
CA VAL A 88 -16.42 6.91 9.54
C VAL A 88 -15.14 7.31 10.27
N TRP A 89 -15.31 8.05 11.36
CA TRP A 89 -14.21 8.52 12.20
C TRP A 89 -13.63 7.41 13.09
N LYS A 90 -14.50 6.60 13.71
CA LYS A 90 -14.09 5.52 14.63
C LYS A 90 -13.27 4.47 13.90
N GLY A 91 -12.12 4.10 14.48
CA GLY A 91 -11.17 3.13 13.94
C GLY A 91 -11.74 1.72 13.90
N GLU A 92 -12.21 1.27 15.06
CA GLU A 92 -12.68 -0.09 15.28
C GLU A 92 -14.21 -0.21 15.11
N ILE A 93 -14.62 -1.08 14.17
CA ILE A 93 -16.03 -1.36 13.91
C ILE A 93 -16.47 -2.57 14.75
N ASP A 94 -16.70 -2.33 16.04
CA ASP A 94 -17.25 -3.35 16.93
C ASP A 94 -18.72 -3.71 16.58
N ALA A 95 -19.22 -4.82 17.13
CA ALA A 95 -20.57 -5.31 16.82
C ALA A 95 -21.69 -4.32 17.18
N ALA A 96 -21.51 -3.49 18.20
CA ALA A 96 -22.51 -2.52 18.62
C ALA A 96 -22.54 -1.31 17.67
N TYR A 97 -21.37 -0.76 17.35
CA TYR A 97 -21.23 0.33 16.40
C TYR A 97 -21.61 -0.09 14.98
N GLY A 98 -21.24 -1.30 14.56
CA GLY A 98 -21.68 -1.89 13.29
C GLY A 98 -23.21 -1.96 13.18
N ALA A 99 -23.92 -2.31 14.26
CA ALA A 99 -25.38 -2.33 14.27
C ALA A 99 -25.98 -0.92 14.14
N GLN A 100 -25.35 0.07 14.78
CA GLN A 100 -25.74 1.47 14.64
C GLN A 100 -25.50 1.99 13.21
N LEU A 101 -24.38 1.62 12.58
CA LEU A 101 -24.06 1.93 11.17
C LEU A 101 -25.06 1.27 10.21
N TRP A 102 -25.45 0.02 10.49
CA TRP A 102 -26.48 -0.67 9.70
C TRP A 102 -27.82 0.07 9.72
N ASP A 103 -28.28 0.47 10.92
CA ASP A 103 -29.59 1.08 11.13
C ASP A 103 -29.63 2.62 10.94
N GLY A 104 -28.49 3.29 10.86
CA GLY A 104 -28.42 4.75 10.78
C GLY A 104 -28.69 5.45 12.12
N THR A 105 -28.33 4.81 13.24
CA THR A 105 -28.66 5.26 14.60
C THR A 105 -27.43 5.69 15.43
N PHE A 106 -26.28 5.84 14.78
CA PHE A 106 -25.03 6.31 15.38
C PHE A 106 -25.15 7.76 15.88
N SER A 107 -24.26 8.15 16.79
CA SER A 107 -24.28 9.47 17.42
C SER A 107 -22.92 10.18 17.33
N PRO A 108 -22.86 11.52 17.52
CA PRO A 108 -21.59 12.24 17.50
C PRO A 108 -20.59 11.80 18.58
N THR A 109 -21.01 11.10 19.63
CA THR A 109 -20.08 10.52 20.62
C THR A 109 -19.35 9.29 20.10
N ASP A 110 -19.88 8.65 19.06
CA ASP A 110 -19.28 7.51 18.37
C ASP A 110 -18.38 7.96 17.21
N GLY A 111 -18.17 9.27 17.05
CA GLY A 111 -17.51 9.90 15.90
C GLY A 111 -18.48 10.26 14.77
N ASP A 112 -18.09 11.21 13.92
CA ASP A 112 -18.90 11.61 12.78
C ASP A 112 -18.94 10.51 11.70
N VAL A 113 -20.11 10.36 11.07
CA VAL A 113 -20.32 9.56 9.87
C VAL A 113 -20.69 10.50 8.74
N LEU A 114 -19.89 10.52 7.68
CA LEU A 114 -20.01 11.43 6.56
C LEU A 114 -20.48 10.70 5.30
N ASP A 115 -21.19 11.42 4.46
CA ASP A 115 -21.48 11.00 3.09
C ASP A 115 -20.28 11.32 2.14
N PRO A 116 -20.32 10.91 0.86
CA PRO A 116 -19.22 11.18 -0.07
C PRO A 116 -18.96 12.67 -0.36
N THR A 117 -19.86 13.57 0.05
CA THR A 117 -19.66 15.02 -0.05
C THR A 117 -18.95 15.60 1.17
N GLY A 118 -18.67 14.78 2.19
CA GLY A 118 -18.10 15.19 3.46
C GLY A 118 -19.14 15.75 4.44
N ALA A 119 -20.44 15.64 4.14
CA ALA A 119 -21.49 16.13 5.02
C ALA A 119 -21.91 15.03 6.01
N ALA A 120 -22.14 15.42 7.27
CA ALA A 120 -22.68 14.51 8.28
C ALA A 120 -24.03 13.93 7.80
N THR A 121 -24.17 12.62 7.87
CA THR A 121 -25.36 11.89 7.44
C THR A 121 -25.97 11.13 8.61
N THR A 122 -27.27 10.83 8.56
CA THR A 122 -27.93 9.88 9.48
C THR A 122 -28.38 8.62 8.74
N THR A 123 -27.93 8.44 7.49
CA THR A 123 -28.34 7.34 6.63
C THR A 123 -27.50 6.12 6.97
N GLY A 124 -28.14 5.00 7.32
CA GLY A 124 -27.46 3.75 7.60
C GLY A 124 -27.11 2.96 6.33
N LEU A 125 -26.22 1.97 6.46
CA LEU A 125 -25.83 1.09 5.37
C LEU A 125 -27.05 0.41 4.73
N ARG A 126 -28.05 0.03 5.54
CA ARG A 126 -29.29 -0.57 5.04
C ARG A 126 -30.03 0.31 4.05
N ASP A 127 -30.12 1.62 4.33
CA ASP A 127 -30.88 2.56 3.50
C ASP A 127 -30.13 2.89 2.20
N VAL A 128 -28.80 3.05 2.27
CA VAL A 128 -27.94 3.23 1.09
C VAL A 128 -28.06 2.00 0.18
N LEU A 129 -27.97 0.80 0.76
CA LEU A 129 -28.08 -0.45 0.04
C LEU A 129 -29.47 -0.63 -0.58
N ALA A 130 -30.54 -0.28 0.13
CA ALA A 130 -31.90 -0.30 -0.39
C ALA A 130 -32.08 0.61 -1.62
N ALA A 131 -31.35 1.74 -1.68
CA ALA A 131 -31.40 2.66 -2.80
C ALA A 131 -30.66 2.13 -4.06
N LEU A 132 -29.68 1.24 -3.91
CA LEU A 132 -28.98 0.60 -5.02
C LEU A 132 -29.82 -0.50 -5.70
N HIS A 133 -30.79 -1.06 -4.98
CA HIS A 133 -31.68 -2.08 -5.54
C HIS A 133 -32.92 -1.47 -6.19
N PRO A 134 -33.46 -2.10 -7.26
CA PRO A 134 -34.73 -1.68 -7.85
C PRO A 134 -35.86 -1.68 -6.82
N GLN A 135 -36.60 -0.56 -6.76
CA GLN A 135 -37.74 -0.43 -5.86
C GLN A 135 -38.89 -1.36 -6.25
N ALA A 136 -39.74 -1.71 -5.29
CA ALA A 136 -40.84 -2.62 -5.54
C ALA A 136 -41.78 -2.11 -6.64
N GLY A 137 -42.01 -2.94 -7.67
CA GLY A 137 -42.83 -2.59 -8.82
C GLY A 137 -42.12 -1.75 -9.89
N ALA A 138 -40.81 -1.49 -9.75
CA ALA A 138 -40.01 -0.88 -10.80
C ALA A 138 -39.79 -1.83 -11.99
N ALA A 139 -39.46 -1.26 -13.15
CA ALA A 139 -39.04 -2.04 -14.31
C ALA A 139 -37.81 -2.90 -13.96
N GLY A 140 -37.88 -4.20 -14.25
CA GLY A 140 -36.82 -5.15 -13.87
C GLY A 140 -37.08 -5.94 -12.58
N THR A 141 -38.25 -5.79 -11.94
CA THR A 141 -38.65 -6.63 -10.79
C THR A 141 -39.83 -7.53 -11.11
N VAL A 142 -40.03 -8.61 -10.34
CA VAL A 142 -41.17 -9.51 -10.43
C VAL A 142 -41.64 -9.94 -9.04
N SER A 143 -42.95 -9.86 -8.77
CA SER A 143 -43.49 -10.29 -7.48
C SER A 143 -43.52 -11.80 -7.34
N ILE A 144 -42.66 -12.35 -6.48
CA ILE A 144 -42.63 -13.76 -6.10
C ILE A 144 -42.68 -13.83 -4.58
N SER A 145 -43.59 -14.63 -4.02
CA SER A 145 -43.65 -14.80 -2.56
C SER A 145 -42.33 -15.32 -2.01
N ALA A 146 -41.74 -14.55 -1.10
CA ALA A 146 -40.60 -14.96 -0.30
C ALA A 146 -40.94 -16.28 0.41
N GLY A 147 -39.96 -17.19 0.48
CA GLY A 147 -40.09 -18.49 1.15
C GLY A 147 -39.91 -18.43 2.67
N PHE A 148 -39.80 -17.23 3.24
CA PHE A 148 -39.49 -16.98 4.64
C PHE A 148 -40.14 -15.66 5.11
N THR A 149 -40.19 -15.45 6.42
CA THR A 149 -40.65 -14.20 7.03
C THR A 149 -39.43 -13.38 7.42
N PRO A 150 -39.20 -12.20 6.82
CA PRO A 150 -38.07 -11.35 7.19
C PRO A 150 -38.23 -10.77 8.59
N GLN A 151 -37.10 -10.52 9.24
CA GLN A 151 -37.03 -9.75 10.48
C GLN A 151 -37.03 -8.24 10.15
N SER A 152 -37.32 -7.40 11.14
CA SER A 152 -37.49 -5.94 10.94
C SER A 152 -36.20 -5.21 10.57
N ASP A 153 -35.07 -5.77 10.96
CA ASP A 153 -33.73 -5.25 10.75
C ASP A 153 -33.11 -5.67 9.41
N TRP A 154 -33.71 -6.66 8.72
CA TRP A 154 -33.21 -7.19 7.45
C TRP A 154 -33.61 -6.31 6.26
N LEU A 155 -32.76 -6.28 5.23
CA LEU A 155 -33.11 -5.76 3.92
C LEU A 155 -33.47 -6.91 2.97
N VAL A 156 -34.72 -6.97 2.52
CA VAL A 156 -35.17 -7.92 1.50
C VAL A 156 -35.54 -7.17 0.23
N THR A 157 -34.91 -7.53 -0.89
CA THR A 157 -35.25 -6.96 -2.19
C THR A 157 -36.50 -7.62 -2.75
N GLU A 158 -37.21 -6.92 -3.64
CA GLU A 158 -38.08 -7.64 -4.59
C GLU A 158 -37.22 -8.53 -5.49
N PRO A 159 -37.76 -9.65 -6.02
CA PRO A 159 -37.06 -10.46 -6.99
C PRO A 159 -36.70 -9.65 -8.24
N ILE A 160 -35.41 -9.61 -8.54
CA ILE A 160 -34.77 -8.91 -9.66
C ILE A 160 -34.79 -9.84 -10.87
N VAL A 161 -35.30 -9.37 -11.99
CA VAL A 161 -35.38 -10.11 -13.25
C VAL A 161 -34.01 -10.17 -13.90
N LEU A 162 -33.52 -11.37 -14.18
CA LEU A 162 -32.24 -11.59 -14.87
C LEU A 162 -32.44 -11.86 -16.36
N GLU A 163 -33.47 -12.64 -16.70
CA GLU A 163 -33.76 -13.01 -18.08
C GLU A 163 -35.26 -13.01 -18.36
N THR A 164 -35.65 -12.57 -19.56
CA THR A 164 -37.00 -12.75 -20.08
C THR A 164 -36.97 -13.51 -21.40
N VAL A 165 -37.93 -14.42 -21.58
CA VAL A 165 -38.13 -15.20 -22.81
C VAL A 165 -39.54 -14.93 -23.32
N ASN A 166 -39.67 -14.43 -24.55
CA ASN A 166 -40.95 -14.05 -25.15
C ASN A 166 -41.79 -13.07 -24.30
N GLY A 167 -41.13 -12.15 -23.60
CA GLY A 167 -41.78 -11.17 -22.71
C GLY A 167 -42.28 -11.74 -21.38
N GLN A 168 -41.95 -12.99 -21.05
CA GLN A 168 -42.19 -13.59 -19.73
C GLN A 168 -40.87 -13.78 -19.00
N VAL A 169 -40.85 -13.58 -17.67
CA VAL A 169 -39.66 -13.78 -16.86
C VAL A 169 -39.26 -15.26 -16.86
N SER A 170 -38.01 -15.53 -17.25
CA SER A 170 -37.40 -16.86 -17.31
C SER A 170 -36.64 -17.14 -16.02
N THR A 171 -35.79 -16.20 -15.61
CA THR A 171 -34.98 -16.28 -14.40
C THR A 171 -35.01 -14.98 -13.62
N ALA A 172 -34.91 -15.09 -12.30
CA ALA A 172 -34.87 -13.97 -11.38
C ALA A 172 -34.08 -14.36 -10.13
N CYS A 173 -33.59 -13.39 -9.37
CA CYS A 173 -32.98 -13.61 -8.06
C CYS A 173 -33.59 -12.67 -7.02
N GLN A 174 -33.74 -13.13 -5.78
CA GLN A 174 -34.09 -12.28 -4.65
C GLN A 174 -32.92 -12.27 -3.68
N ILE A 175 -32.54 -11.08 -3.23
CA ILE A 175 -31.40 -10.89 -2.33
C ILE A 175 -31.94 -10.47 -0.96
N THR A 176 -31.31 -10.97 0.09
CA THR A 176 -31.61 -10.62 1.48
C THR A 176 -30.32 -10.39 2.23
N TYR A 177 -30.23 -9.26 2.92
CA TYR A 177 -29.10 -8.89 3.76
C TYR A 177 -29.58 -8.89 5.21
N ALA A 178 -28.91 -9.66 6.06
CA ALA A 178 -29.23 -9.76 7.47
C ALA A 178 -27.99 -9.42 8.31
N PRO A 179 -28.05 -8.41 9.19
CA PRO A 179 -26.97 -8.16 10.15
C PRO A 179 -26.88 -9.33 11.14
N GLU A 180 -25.67 -9.80 11.42
CA GLU A 180 -25.41 -10.93 12.31
C GLU A 180 -24.08 -10.71 13.06
N PRO A 181 -24.09 -10.63 14.41
CA PRO A 181 -22.85 -10.53 15.18
C PRO A 181 -21.95 -11.76 14.95
N LEU A 182 -20.67 -11.53 14.72
CA LEU A 182 -19.66 -12.59 14.60
C LEU A 182 -19.21 -13.01 16.01
N PRO A 183 -19.51 -14.24 16.47
CA PRO A 183 -19.27 -14.65 17.86
C PRO A 183 -17.80 -14.63 18.30
N ASP A 184 -16.89 -14.69 17.35
CA ASP A 184 -15.46 -14.89 17.48
C ASP A 184 -14.62 -13.63 17.26
N GLN A 185 -15.23 -12.53 16.79
CA GLN A 185 -14.48 -11.34 16.36
C GLN A 185 -14.94 -10.01 16.96
N ASN A 186 -15.97 -10.00 17.82
CA ASN A 186 -16.57 -8.75 18.34
C ASN A 186 -16.98 -7.76 17.22
N ARG A 187 -17.26 -8.26 16.00
CA ARG A 187 -17.60 -7.50 14.80
C ARG A 187 -19.04 -7.76 14.37
N LEU A 188 -19.63 -6.85 13.59
CA LEU A 188 -20.89 -7.11 12.89
C LEU A 188 -20.63 -7.69 11.50
N GLY A 189 -21.22 -8.85 11.22
CA GLY A 189 -21.31 -9.42 9.89
C GLY A 189 -22.63 -9.07 9.18
N VAL A 190 -22.63 -9.13 7.86
CA VAL A 190 -23.83 -9.08 7.01
C VAL A 190 -23.94 -10.38 6.26
N ARG A 191 -24.93 -11.20 6.61
CA ARG A 191 -25.25 -12.42 5.87
C ARG A 191 -26.04 -12.06 4.63
N VAL A 192 -25.44 -12.32 3.47
CA VAL A 192 -26.11 -12.23 2.18
C VAL A 192 -26.72 -13.58 1.86
N MET A 193 -28.03 -13.60 1.65
CA MET A 193 -28.80 -14.77 1.26
C MET A 193 -29.45 -14.50 -0.09
N VAL A 194 -29.17 -15.35 -1.07
CA VAL A 194 -29.72 -15.21 -2.42
C VAL A 194 -30.61 -16.40 -2.73
N THR A 195 -31.84 -16.12 -3.18
CA THR A 195 -32.74 -17.13 -3.73
C THR A 195 -32.85 -16.93 -5.23
N GLY A 196 -32.31 -17.86 -6.02
CA GLY A 196 -32.46 -17.90 -7.47
C GLY A 196 -33.73 -18.64 -7.88
N PHE A 197 -34.40 -18.11 -8.90
CA PHE A 197 -35.65 -18.60 -9.44
C PHE A 197 -35.51 -18.90 -10.94
N THR A 198 -36.09 -20.03 -11.37
CA THR A 198 -36.28 -20.33 -12.80
C THR A 198 -37.71 -20.79 -13.03
N TRP A 199 -38.38 -20.19 -14.00
CA TRP A 199 -39.78 -20.46 -14.28
C TRP A 199 -39.96 -21.81 -14.96
N ASP A 200 -40.76 -22.69 -14.35
CA ASP A 200 -41.20 -23.93 -14.96
C ASP A 200 -42.52 -23.69 -15.70
N PHE A 201 -42.43 -23.42 -17.00
CA PHE A 201 -43.60 -23.28 -17.89
C PHE A 201 -44.51 -24.52 -17.93
N ALA A 202 -43.99 -25.72 -17.62
CA ALA A 202 -44.77 -26.95 -17.64
C ALA A 202 -45.52 -27.20 -16.32
N ALA A 203 -44.95 -26.81 -15.19
CA ALA A 203 -45.57 -26.92 -13.87
C ALA A 203 -46.32 -25.66 -13.42
N GLY A 204 -46.10 -24.52 -14.09
CA GLY A 204 -46.65 -23.22 -13.70
C GLY A 204 -46.13 -22.73 -12.34
N ALA A 205 -44.86 -23.05 -12.03
CA ALA A 205 -44.26 -22.78 -10.73
C ALA A 205 -42.77 -22.39 -10.86
N TRP A 206 -42.23 -21.76 -9.83
CA TRP A 206 -40.80 -21.43 -9.76
C TRP A 206 -39.99 -22.59 -9.19
N THR A 207 -38.92 -22.98 -9.88
CA THR A 207 -37.84 -23.79 -9.28
C THR A 207 -36.93 -22.86 -8.50
N ARG A 208 -36.55 -23.23 -7.28
CA ARG A 208 -35.79 -22.39 -6.33
C ARG A 208 -34.48 -23.04 -5.93
N ARG A 209 -33.42 -22.25 -5.89
CA ARG A 209 -32.14 -22.57 -5.26
C ARG A 209 -31.70 -21.41 -4.41
N SER A 210 -30.92 -21.69 -3.38
CA SER A 210 -30.43 -20.66 -2.48
C SER A 210 -28.99 -20.94 -2.09
N ALA A 211 -28.22 -19.86 -1.98
CA ALA A 211 -26.93 -19.85 -1.33
C ALA A 211 -26.84 -18.67 -0.38
N GLN A 212 -25.91 -18.75 0.55
CA GLN A 212 -25.60 -17.68 1.48
C GLN A 212 -24.09 -17.54 1.64
N LYS A 213 -23.65 -16.32 1.88
CA LYS A 213 -22.24 -15.96 2.16
C LYS A 213 -22.25 -14.88 3.23
N LEU A 214 -21.29 -14.92 4.13
CA LEU A 214 -21.15 -13.94 5.20
C LEU A 214 -20.07 -12.94 4.81
N PHE A 215 -20.32 -11.68 5.09
CA PHE A 215 -19.39 -10.59 4.93
C PHE A 215 -19.22 -9.89 6.27
N PHE A 216 -18.09 -9.26 6.51
CA PHE A 216 -17.91 -8.36 7.65
C PHE A 216 -17.60 -6.95 7.17
N ILE A 217 -17.95 -5.97 7.99
CA ILE A 217 -17.71 -4.57 7.73
C ILE A 217 -16.56 -4.13 8.62
N ASP A 218 -15.57 -3.48 8.03
CA ASP A 218 -14.40 -2.98 8.71
C ASP A 218 -13.95 -1.64 8.13
N LYS A 219 -12.89 -1.09 8.72
CA LYS A 219 -12.20 0.11 8.24
C LYS A 219 -10.71 -0.18 8.30
N ASN A 220 -10.15 -0.54 7.15
CA ASN A 220 -8.74 -0.84 6.97
C ASN A 220 -8.20 -0.18 5.70
N PRO A 221 -6.90 0.16 5.64
CA PRO A 221 -6.26 0.49 4.37
C PRO A 221 -6.20 -0.77 3.51
N ARG A 222 -6.42 -0.67 2.19
CA ARG A 222 -6.35 -1.81 1.25
C ARG A 222 -4.96 -1.98 0.62
N GLN A 223 -4.02 -1.11 0.97
CA GLN A 223 -2.67 -1.07 0.44
C GLN A 223 -1.65 -1.06 1.58
N ALA A 224 -0.52 -1.70 1.33
CA ALA A 224 0.70 -1.57 2.14
C ALA A 224 1.23 -0.14 2.10
N VAL A 225 1.15 0.51 0.93
CA VAL A 225 1.55 1.90 0.72
C VAL A 225 0.49 2.60 -0.11
N LEU A 226 -0.10 3.67 0.40
CA LEU A 226 -1.02 4.53 -0.33
C LEU A 226 -0.51 5.97 -0.28
N GLY A 227 -0.11 6.49 -1.45
CA GLY A 227 0.54 7.79 -1.57
C GLY A 227 -0.07 8.70 -2.65
N PRO A 228 -0.48 9.94 -2.31
CA PRO A 228 -0.84 10.96 -3.29
C PRO A 228 0.38 11.66 -3.91
N SER A 229 1.51 11.70 -3.19
CA SER A 229 2.82 12.07 -3.74
C SER A 229 3.42 10.94 -4.58
N LYS A 230 4.45 11.26 -5.38
CA LYS A 230 5.26 10.27 -6.10
C LYS A 230 5.86 9.25 -5.12
N ILE A 231 5.84 7.97 -5.46
CA ILE A 231 6.43 6.90 -4.63
C ILE A 231 7.74 6.43 -5.26
N MET A 232 8.78 6.28 -4.44
CA MET A 232 10.12 5.83 -4.84
C MET A 232 10.52 4.64 -3.97
N ILE A 233 10.80 3.49 -4.60
CA ILE A 233 11.21 2.24 -3.96
C ILE A 233 12.62 1.90 -4.45
N GLY A 234 13.61 2.06 -3.59
CA GLY A 234 15.02 1.98 -3.90
C GLY A 234 15.59 0.59 -3.69
N LYS A 235 16.92 0.51 -3.60
CA LYS A 235 17.62 -0.74 -3.27
C LYS A 235 17.33 -1.21 -1.84
N ASN A 236 17.41 -2.53 -1.67
CA ASN A 236 17.22 -3.26 -0.41
C ASN A 236 15.87 -2.97 0.25
N VAL A 237 14.84 -2.81 -0.60
CA VAL A 237 13.46 -2.63 -0.16
C VAL A 237 12.60 -3.77 -0.62
N ARG A 238 11.75 -4.27 0.28
CA ARG A 238 10.73 -5.26 -0.06
C ARG A 238 9.37 -4.84 0.47
N LEU A 239 8.37 -4.91 -0.40
CA LEU A 239 6.98 -4.65 -0.03
C LEU A 239 6.18 -5.95 -0.10
N ASN A 240 5.57 -6.34 1.00
CA ASN A 240 4.65 -7.47 1.08
C ASN A 240 3.23 -6.93 1.22
N GLY A 241 2.62 -6.56 0.10
CA GLY A 241 1.23 -6.13 -0.01
C GLY A 241 1.00 -5.20 -1.20
N PRO A 242 -0.25 -4.77 -1.43
CA PRO A 242 -0.60 -3.92 -2.56
C PRO A 242 0.00 -2.52 -2.46
N VAL A 243 0.37 -1.90 -3.58
CA VAL A 243 0.88 -0.52 -3.65
C VAL A 243 -0.10 0.35 -4.41
N GLY A 244 -0.46 1.50 -3.85
CA GLY A 244 -1.38 2.47 -4.43
C GLY A 244 -0.74 3.82 -4.70
N ALA A 245 -0.44 4.09 -5.97
CA ALA A 245 0.10 5.38 -6.43
C ALA A 245 -1.03 6.27 -6.98
N ARG A 246 -1.36 7.33 -6.23
CA ARG A 246 -2.40 8.31 -6.62
C ARG A 246 -1.86 9.52 -7.38
N PHE A 247 -0.55 9.75 -7.40
CA PHE A 247 0.06 10.87 -8.12
C PHE A 247 -0.31 10.87 -9.62
N THR A 248 -0.84 11.99 -10.11
CA THR A 248 -1.29 12.15 -11.51
C THR A 248 -0.52 13.18 -12.34
N GLY A 249 0.44 13.88 -11.74
CA GLY A 249 1.18 14.97 -12.36
C GLY A 249 2.23 14.56 -13.38
N VAL A 250 1.90 13.65 -14.32
CA VAL A 250 2.80 13.11 -15.35
C VAL A 250 3.17 14.14 -16.43
N GLU A 251 2.46 15.26 -16.49
CA GLU A 251 2.82 16.40 -17.33
C GLU A 251 4.04 17.16 -16.81
N ASN A 252 4.40 16.99 -15.55
CA ASN A 252 5.56 17.64 -14.97
C ASN A 252 6.84 16.86 -15.32
N LEU A 253 7.98 17.55 -15.43
CA LEU A 253 9.27 16.89 -15.64
C LEU A 253 9.54 15.91 -14.49
N ALA A 254 10.00 14.69 -14.80
CA ALA A 254 10.24 13.62 -13.82
C ALA A 254 9.01 13.20 -12.98
N GLY A 255 7.80 13.55 -13.42
CA GLY A 255 6.51 13.21 -12.81
C GLY A 255 6.10 11.74 -12.95
N HIS A 256 6.97 10.81 -12.59
CA HIS A 256 6.66 9.37 -12.61
C HIS A 256 5.90 9.00 -11.33
N PRO A 257 4.66 8.46 -11.40
CA PRO A 257 3.88 8.15 -10.20
C PRO A 257 4.54 7.14 -9.26
N LEU A 258 5.28 6.19 -9.84
CA LEU A 258 6.08 5.21 -9.12
C LEU A 258 7.44 5.07 -9.81
N VAL A 259 8.50 5.05 -9.02
CA VAL A 259 9.85 4.65 -9.44
C VAL A 259 10.28 3.49 -8.55
N VAL A 260 10.67 2.37 -9.15
CA VAL A 260 11.19 1.19 -8.47
C VAL A 260 12.52 0.81 -9.09
N ARG A 261 13.54 0.64 -8.26
CA ARG A 261 14.85 0.10 -8.67
C ARG A 261 14.92 -1.37 -8.30
N ASP A 262 15.56 -2.15 -9.18
CA ASP A 262 15.95 -3.52 -8.84
C ASP A 262 17.08 -3.52 -7.80
N ASP A 263 17.21 -4.63 -7.08
CA ASP A 263 18.20 -4.76 -6.00
C ASP A 263 19.59 -5.22 -6.49
N PHE A 264 19.70 -5.67 -7.74
CA PHE A 264 20.89 -6.41 -8.20
C PHE A 264 21.81 -5.58 -9.10
N THR A 265 21.32 -4.50 -9.71
CA THR A 265 22.15 -3.57 -10.49
C THR A 265 23.13 -2.83 -9.58
N GLY A 266 24.39 -2.72 -9.97
CA GLY A 266 25.49 -2.09 -9.25
C GLY A 266 26.27 -3.04 -8.33
N LEU A 267 25.93 -4.33 -8.28
CA LEU A 267 26.69 -5.33 -7.52
C LEU A 267 27.93 -5.81 -8.30
N ASP A 268 27.79 -6.07 -9.60
CA ASP A 268 28.88 -6.45 -10.50
C ASP A 268 28.63 -5.91 -11.94
N PRO A 269 29.63 -5.33 -12.63
CA PRO A 269 29.43 -4.77 -13.97
C PRO A 269 28.94 -5.76 -15.04
N VAL A 270 29.27 -7.05 -14.91
CA VAL A 270 28.81 -8.10 -15.83
C VAL A 270 27.35 -8.45 -15.53
N LEU A 271 26.99 -8.53 -14.24
CA LEU A 271 25.59 -8.68 -13.81
C LEU A 271 24.73 -7.52 -14.33
N ASP A 272 25.22 -6.29 -14.22
CA ASP A 272 24.53 -5.09 -14.71
C ASP A 272 24.19 -5.18 -16.20
N GLN A 273 25.12 -5.69 -17.01
CA GLN A 273 24.88 -5.88 -18.44
C GLN A 273 23.82 -6.96 -18.70
N LYS A 274 23.82 -8.07 -17.93
CA LYS A 274 22.80 -9.13 -18.03
C LYS A 274 21.41 -8.60 -17.67
N ILE A 275 21.31 -7.85 -16.57
CA ILE A 275 20.07 -7.22 -16.10
C ILE A 275 19.57 -6.18 -17.12
N ALA A 276 20.46 -5.36 -17.67
CA ALA A 276 20.10 -4.38 -18.70
C ALA A 276 19.53 -5.06 -19.96
N ASP A 277 20.16 -6.15 -20.42
CA ASP A 277 19.66 -6.95 -21.55
C ASP A 277 18.30 -7.59 -21.25
N PHE A 278 18.11 -8.08 -20.02
CA PHE A 278 16.83 -8.62 -19.55
C PHE A 278 15.73 -7.55 -19.57
N TYR A 279 15.95 -6.37 -18.99
CA TYR A 279 14.95 -5.30 -19.01
C TYR A 279 14.65 -4.81 -20.42
N ASN A 280 15.65 -4.77 -21.32
CA ASN A 280 15.37 -4.49 -22.74
C ASN A 280 14.40 -5.50 -23.37
N ALA A 281 14.43 -6.77 -22.94
CA ALA A 281 13.44 -7.76 -23.35
C ALA A 281 12.08 -7.53 -22.70
N VAL A 282 12.03 -7.26 -21.39
CA VAL A 282 10.80 -6.92 -20.64
C VAL A 282 10.03 -5.81 -21.34
N LEU A 283 10.69 -4.68 -21.66
CA LEU A 283 10.09 -3.53 -22.35
C LEU A 283 9.41 -3.86 -23.70
N THR A 284 9.76 -4.99 -24.31
CA THR A 284 9.23 -5.37 -25.62
C THR A 284 8.25 -6.53 -25.59
N ALA A 285 8.28 -7.35 -24.54
CA ALA A 285 7.66 -8.67 -24.55
C ALA A 285 6.77 -8.93 -23.34
N ASP A 286 6.98 -8.25 -22.21
CA ASP A 286 6.10 -8.37 -21.03
C ASP A 286 4.70 -7.84 -21.36
N THR A 287 3.69 -8.68 -21.10
CA THR A 287 2.30 -8.37 -21.46
C THR A 287 1.39 -8.10 -20.27
N ASP A 288 1.74 -8.59 -19.08
CA ASP A 288 0.99 -8.36 -17.83
C ASP A 288 1.68 -7.38 -16.88
N GLY A 289 2.91 -6.95 -17.18
CA GLY A 289 3.62 -5.91 -16.46
C GLY A 289 4.19 -6.39 -15.12
N ASP A 290 4.38 -7.71 -14.97
CA ASP A 290 4.91 -8.30 -13.73
C ASP A 290 6.44 -8.21 -13.62
N ASN A 291 7.11 -7.66 -14.65
CA ASN A 291 8.56 -7.61 -14.82
C ASN A 291 9.22 -8.99 -14.89
N ARG A 292 8.46 -10.02 -15.29
CA ARG A 292 8.94 -11.39 -15.47
C ARG A 292 8.61 -11.86 -16.88
N LEU A 293 9.42 -12.76 -17.41
CA LEU A 293 9.18 -13.33 -18.73
C LEU A 293 8.81 -14.80 -18.61
N ARG A 294 7.57 -15.17 -18.92
CA ARG A 294 7.14 -16.58 -18.92
C ARG A 294 7.85 -17.36 -20.03
N ALA A 295 8.66 -18.33 -19.65
CA ALA A 295 9.52 -19.08 -20.57
C ALA A 295 8.74 -19.82 -21.69
N LEU A 296 7.52 -20.25 -21.40
CA LEU A 296 6.65 -20.99 -22.33
C LEU A 296 5.61 -20.11 -23.03
N HIS A 297 5.54 -18.81 -22.73
CA HIS A 297 4.59 -17.91 -23.37
C HIS A 297 5.11 -17.48 -24.75
N THR A 298 4.22 -17.41 -25.75
CA THR A 298 4.63 -17.18 -27.14
C THR A 298 5.22 -15.78 -27.40
N VAL A 299 4.83 -14.79 -26.59
CA VAL A 299 5.32 -13.41 -26.69
C VAL A 299 6.51 -13.22 -25.75
N GLU A 300 6.32 -13.45 -24.45
CA GLU A 300 7.35 -13.23 -23.42
C GLU A 300 8.54 -14.19 -23.53
N GLY A 301 8.32 -15.43 -23.95
CA GLY A 301 9.40 -16.41 -24.12
C GLY A 301 10.23 -16.20 -25.39
N ALA A 302 9.77 -15.38 -26.34
CA ALA A 302 10.47 -15.14 -27.60
C ALA A 302 11.87 -14.51 -27.42
N PRO A 303 12.04 -13.41 -26.65
CA PRO A 303 13.36 -12.81 -26.44
C PRO A 303 14.32 -13.69 -25.63
N LEU A 304 13.82 -14.55 -24.73
CA LEU A 304 14.66 -15.40 -23.88
C LEU A 304 15.58 -16.32 -24.68
N SER A 305 15.13 -16.81 -25.85
CA SER A 305 15.96 -17.64 -26.72
C SER A 305 17.17 -16.90 -27.32
N LEU A 306 17.05 -15.58 -27.50
CA LEU A 306 18.13 -14.72 -27.98
C LEU A 306 19.08 -14.37 -26.84
N LEU A 307 18.53 -13.97 -25.69
CA LEU A 307 19.28 -13.66 -24.47
C LEU A 307 20.11 -14.87 -24.00
N ALA A 308 19.55 -16.07 -24.12
CA ALA A 308 20.23 -17.33 -23.84
C ALA A 308 21.48 -17.58 -24.70
N SER A 309 21.65 -16.84 -25.80
CA SER A 309 22.80 -16.96 -26.70
C SER A 309 23.77 -15.78 -26.63
N ASN A 310 23.49 -14.79 -25.78
CA ASN A 310 24.36 -13.63 -25.59
C ASN A 310 25.68 -14.03 -24.92
N TYR A 311 26.72 -13.25 -25.22
CA TYR A 311 28.05 -13.42 -24.67
C TYR A 311 28.37 -12.26 -23.73
N TYR A 312 28.81 -12.58 -22.52
CA TYR A 312 29.19 -11.61 -21.50
C TYR A 312 30.69 -11.77 -21.18
N ASP A 313 31.45 -10.68 -21.27
CA ASP A 313 32.90 -10.66 -21.02
C ASP A 313 33.17 -10.25 -19.57
N ASN A 314 33.87 -11.09 -18.80
CA ASN A 314 34.25 -10.80 -17.42
C ASN A 314 35.62 -10.11 -17.27
N GLY A 315 36.22 -9.65 -18.37
CA GLY A 315 37.48 -8.90 -18.35
C GLY A 315 38.72 -9.72 -17.98
N ALA A 316 38.58 -11.01 -17.65
CA ALA A 316 39.67 -11.91 -17.26
C ALA A 316 40.10 -12.87 -18.39
N GLY A 317 39.67 -12.65 -19.63
CA GLY A 317 39.95 -13.54 -20.76
C GLY A 317 39.29 -14.93 -20.64
N GLY A 318 38.34 -15.07 -19.71
CA GLY A 318 37.46 -16.22 -19.57
C GLY A 318 36.14 -15.97 -20.28
N THR A 319 35.63 -16.99 -20.97
CA THR A 319 34.27 -17.02 -21.53
C THR A 319 33.31 -17.42 -20.42
N GLU A 320 32.39 -16.54 -20.02
CA GLU A 320 31.23 -16.93 -19.23
C GLU A 320 30.02 -17.05 -20.18
N ASN A 321 29.47 -18.26 -20.30
CA ASN A 321 28.20 -18.50 -20.97
C ASN A 321 27.11 -18.65 -19.88
N ASN A 322 26.90 -17.64 -19.05
CA ASN A 322 25.76 -17.67 -18.13
C ASN A 322 24.53 -17.20 -18.92
N VAL A 323 23.81 -18.21 -19.39
CA VAL A 323 22.56 -18.11 -20.15
C VAL A 323 21.51 -17.50 -19.23
N ILE A 324 20.90 -16.38 -19.62
CA ILE A 324 19.67 -15.89 -18.97
C ILE A 324 18.60 -16.98 -19.13
N ASN A 325 18.28 -17.68 -18.04
CA ASN A 325 17.37 -18.83 -17.99
C ASN A 325 16.58 -18.84 -16.67
N ASP A 326 15.58 -19.71 -16.60
CA ASP A 326 14.77 -19.95 -15.39
C ASP A 326 15.60 -20.82 -14.44
N PHE A 327 16.29 -20.18 -13.50
CA PHE A 327 17.20 -20.82 -12.55
C PHE A 327 16.43 -21.35 -11.33
N THR A 328 15.41 -20.61 -10.88
CA THR A 328 14.53 -21.00 -9.78
C THR A 328 13.57 -22.13 -10.13
N GLY A 329 13.31 -22.35 -11.43
CA GLY A 329 12.45 -23.41 -11.96
C GLY A 329 10.96 -23.12 -11.78
N ASP A 330 10.58 -21.84 -11.66
CA ASP A 330 9.19 -21.44 -11.41
C ASP A 330 8.39 -21.16 -12.70
N GLY A 331 9.02 -21.35 -13.86
CA GLY A 331 8.43 -21.20 -15.19
C GLY A 331 8.55 -19.78 -15.75
N ARG A 332 9.19 -18.87 -15.03
CA ARG A 332 9.45 -17.49 -15.44
C ARG A 332 10.96 -17.22 -15.34
N VAL A 333 11.37 -16.13 -15.99
CA VAL A 333 12.73 -15.60 -15.88
C VAL A 333 12.63 -14.18 -15.39
N ASP A 334 13.35 -13.88 -14.32
CA ASP A 334 13.47 -12.54 -13.74
C ASP A 334 14.90 -12.22 -13.29
N GLU A 335 15.11 -11.02 -12.73
CA GLU A 335 16.43 -10.60 -12.29
C GLU A 335 17.02 -11.46 -11.15
N PHE A 336 16.19 -12.14 -10.35
CA PHE A 336 16.68 -13.03 -9.29
C PHE A 336 17.25 -14.33 -9.86
N ASP A 337 16.64 -14.87 -10.92
CA ASP A 337 17.25 -15.99 -11.66
C ASP A 337 18.64 -15.64 -12.19
N ILE A 338 18.78 -14.44 -12.74
CA ILE A 338 20.04 -13.93 -13.30
C ILE A 338 21.08 -13.74 -12.19
N PHE A 339 20.66 -13.20 -11.04
CA PHE A 339 21.50 -13.03 -9.86
C PHE A 339 22.02 -14.39 -9.34
N LEU A 340 21.13 -15.37 -9.12
CA LEU A 340 21.51 -16.69 -8.63
C LEU A 340 22.49 -17.37 -9.61
N ALA A 341 22.17 -17.34 -10.90
CA ALA A 341 23.04 -17.90 -11.94
C ALA A 341 24.39 -17.17 -12.08
N HIS A 342 24.52 -15.93 -11.61
CA HIS A 342 25.77 -15.19 -11.66
C HIS A 342 26.70 -15.52 -10.49
N TYR A 343 26.14 -15.69 -9.28
CA TYR A 343 26.93 -15.94 -8.08
C TYR A 343 27.09 -17.43 -7.75
N ASP A 344 26.29 -18.35 -8.30
CA ASP A 344 26.49 -19.81 -8.19
C ASP A 344 27.74 -20.23 -8.96
N ALA A 345 28.90 -20.18 -8.29
CA ALA A 345 30.21 -20.37 -8.89
C ALA A 345 30.57 -21.85 -9.03
N ASP A 346 30.00 -22.72 -8.19
CA ASP A 346 30.26 -24.15 -8.20
C ASP A 346 29.19 -24.99 -8.93
N GLY A 347 28.07 -24.36 -9.31
CA GLY A 347 26.99 -24.91 -10.11
C GLY A 347 26.09 -25.87 -9.34
N ASP A 348 26.01 -25.73 -8.02
CA ASP A 348 25.20 -26.59 -7.16
C ASP A 348 23.73 -26.12 -7.02
N GLY A 349 23.38 -24.99 -7.65
CA GLY A 349 22.05 -24.41 -7.64
C GLY A 349 21.77 -23.51 -6.44
N LYS A 350 22.81 -23.10 -5.70
CA LYS A 350 22.72 -22.23 -4.52
C LYS A 350 23.78 -21.15 -4.58
N VAL A 351 23.53 -20.07 -3.84
CA VAL A 351 24.53 -19.04 -3.59
C VAL A 351 24.83 -19.02 -2.11
N ALA A 352 26.02 -19.48 -1.72
CA ALA A 352 26.46 -19.48 -0.33
C ALA A 352 26.76 -18.06 0.15
N LEU A 353 26.13 -17.67 1.26
CA LEU A 353 26.31 -16.37 1.90
C LEU A 353 27.66 -16.25 2.62
N SER A 354 27.89 -15.10 3.26
CA SER A 354 29.07 -14.86 4.08
C SER A 354 29.22 -15.86 5.24
N ASP A 355 30.45 -15.99 5.75
CA ASP A 355 30.72 -16.86 6.90
C ASP A 355 29.87 -16.47 8.13
N ALA A 356 29.56 -15.18 8.29
CA ALA A 356 28.76 -14.67 9.40
C ALA A 356 27.29 -15.12 9.30
N LEU A 357 26.69 -15.06 8.10
CA LEU A 357 25.31 -15.46 7.88
C LEU A 357 25.11 -16.98 7.86
N ARG A 358 26.17 -17.73 7.53
CA ARG A 358 26.14 -19.19 7.52
C ARG A 358 26.46 -19.82 8.86
N ASP A 359 27.03 -19.09 9.81
CA ASP A 359 27.38 -19.66 11.11
C ASP A 359 26.13 -20.21 11.83
N GLY A 360 26.23 -21.44 12.31
CA GLY A 360 25.09 -22.15 12.94
C GLY A 360 24.00 -22.66 11.98
N THR A 361 24.11 -22.43 10.67
CA THR A 361 23.15 -22.91 9.66
C THR A 361 23.59 -24.25 9.04
N PRO A 362 22.70 -24.97 8.32
CA PRO A 362 23.09 -26.14 7.53
C PRO A 362 24.15 -25.84 6.46
N ALA A 363 24.30 -24.58 6.04
CA ALA A 363 25.22 -24.13 5.00
C ALA A 363 26.62 -23.77 5.52
N ALA A 364 26.90 -23.90 6.83
CA ALA A 364 28.16 -23.47 7.45
C ALA A 364 29.46 -24.01 6.83
N LEU A 365 29.40 -25.12 6.08
CA LEU A 365 30.58 -25.76 5.46
C LEU A 365 30.76 -25.44 3.96
N LEU A 366 29.83 -24.70 3.35
CA LEU A 366 29.98 -24.24 1.97
C LEU A 366 31.11 -23.20 1.85
N THR A 367 31.53 -22.90 0.63
CA THR A 367 32.46 -21.79 0.39
C THR A 367 31.64 -20.55 0.10
N PRO A 368 31.90 -19.37 0.71
CA PRO A 368 31.17 -18.16 0.38
C PRO A 368 31.27 -17.81 -1.10
N GLU A 369 30.14 -17.42 -1.67
CA GLU A 369 29.99 -16.97 -3.06
C GLU A 369 29.49 -15.52 -3.13
N PHE A 370 28.62 -15.15 -2.20
CA PHE A 370 28.13 -13.78 -2.02
C PHE A 370 28.55 -13.27 -0.63
N ALA A 371 29.74 -12.67 -0.55
CA ALA A 371 30.34 -12.14 0.68
C ALA A 371 31.10 -10.85 0.39
N ASP A 372 31.10 -9.91 1.35
CA ASP A 372 31.70 -8.57 1.22
C ASP A 372 31.15 -7.74 0.03
N VAL A 373 29.92 -8.05 -0.43
CA VAL A 373 29.21 -7.32 -1.49
C VAL A 373 28.06 -6.50 -0.91
N ASP A 374 27.00 -7.17 -0.45
CA ASP A 374 25.85 -6.55 0.22
C ASP A 374 25.19 -7.54 1.21
N GLU A 375 25.58 -7.47 2.48
CA GLU A 375 25.05 -8.35 3.54
C GLU A 375 23.58 -8.04 3.86
N ASP A 376 23.15 -6.78 3.71
CA ASP A 376 21.77 -6.37 4.01
C ASP A 376 20.80 -6.94 2.98
N LEU A 377 21.20 -6.97 1.70
CA LEU A 377 20.46 -7.63 0.63
C LEU A 377 20.38 -9.14 0.86
N ALA A 378 21.50 -9.78 1.21
CA ALA A 378 21.52 -11.20 1.54
C ALA A 378 20.53 -11.53 2.67
N LEU A 379 20.55 -10.75 3.75
CA LEU A 379 19.62 -10.88 4.87
C LEU A 379 18.16 -10.56 4.50
N LEU A 380 17.92 -9.61 3.60
CA LEU A 380 16.59 -9.27 3.11
C LEU A 380 15.95 -10.45 2.36
N ILE A 381 16.74 -11.15 1.54
CA ILE A 381 16.29 -12.28 0.73
C ILE A 381 16.17 -13.54 1.60
N ASP A 382 17.21 -13.94 2.33
CA ASP A 382 17.20 -15.18 3.14
C ASP A 382 16.23 -15.06 4.35
N GLY A 383 16.14 -13.86 4.92
CA GLY A 383 15.19 -13.53 5.99
C GLY A 383 13.74 -13.36 5.52
N ALA A 384 13.47 -13.50 4.22
CA ALA A 384 12.14 -13.34 3.66
C ALA A 384 11.14 -14.37 4.23
N ASN A 385 9.94 -13.88 4.59
CA ASN A 385 8.79 -14.69 5.00
C ASN A 385 9.14 -15.69 6.13
N PRO A 386 9.28 -15.24 7.39
CA PRO A 386 9.78 -16.09 8.47
C PRO A 386 8.99 -17.39 8.70
N ASP A 387 7.67 -17.37 8.54
CA ASP A 387 6.80 -18.55 8.65
C ASP A 387 6.48 -19.12 7.25
N ARG A 388 7.45 -19.80 6.65
CA ARG A 388 7.33 -20.34 5.28
C ARG A 388 6.32 -21.48 5.17
N ASN A 389 5.99 -22.14 6.28
CA ASN A 389 5.04 -23.24 6.29
C ASN A 389 3.60 -22.83 6.69
N GLY A 390 3.42 -21.61 7.22
CA GLY A 390 2.13 -21.03 7.57
C GLY A 390 1.49 -21.65 8.82
N ASP A 391 2.27 -22.23 9.73
CA ASP A 391 1.77 -22.82 10.99
C ASP A 391 1.76 -21.83 12.17
N GLY A 392 2.13 -20.58 11.93
CA GLY A 392 2.18 -19.49 12.91
C GLY A 392 3.42 -19.52 13.80
N LEU A 393 4.39 -20.41 13.55
CA LEU A 393 5.58 -20.58 14.38
C LEU A 393 6.84 -20.62 13.53
N VAL A 394 7.71 -19.63 13.67
CA VAL A 394 9.05 -19.64 13.06
C VAL A 394 9.94 -20.66 13.78
N ASN A 395 10.28 -21.76 13.11
CA ASN A 395 11.02 -22.86 13.71
C ASN A 395 11.93 -23.61 12.72
N SER A 396 12.49 -24.75 13.13
CA SER A 396 13.39 -25.57 12.30
C SER A 396 12.79 -26.07 10.99
N LYS A 397 11.45 -26.11 10.87
CA LYS A 397 10.76 -26.44 9.62
C LYS A 397 10.92 -25.31 8.60
N ASP A 398 10.82 -24.06 9.04
CA ASP A 398 10.98 -22.88 8.18
C ASP A 398 12.41 -22.77 7.69
N LEU A 399 13.38 -23.04 8.58
CA LEU A 399 14.79 -23.19 8.21
C LEU A 399 14.98 -24.24 7.10
N ALA A 400 14.32 -25.40 7.19
CA ALA A 400 14.38 -26.42 6.15
C ALA A 400 13.70 -25.97 4.83
N LEU A 401 12.77 -25.03 4.90
CA LEU A 401 12.13 -24.36 3.77
C LEU A 401 12.90 -23.12 3.30
N GLY A 402 14.13 -22.92 3.80
CA GLY A 402 15.09 -21.90 3.35
C GLY A 402 15.07 -20.59 4.15
N TYR A 403 14.32 -20.48 5.26
CA TYR A 403 14.36 -19.25 6.07
C TYR A 403 15.66 -19.17 6.88
N ARG A 404 16.50 -18.17 6.62
CA ARG A 404 17.78 -17.96 7.32
C ARG A 404 18.65 -19.23 7.30
N ASP A 405 18.71 -19.91 6.17
CA ASP A 405 19.43 -21.17 6.04
C ASP A 405 20.88 -21.02 5.54
N GLY A 406 21.30 -19.77 5.29
CA GLY A 406 22.66 -19.41 4.93
C GLY A 406 22.98 -19.56 3.44
N VAL A 407 21.99 -19.89 2.60
CA VAL A 407 22.12 -19.88 1.14
C VAL A 407 20.96 -19.12 0.51
N LEU A 408 21.18 -18.59 -0.69
CA LEU A 408 20.10 -18.11 -1.54
C LEU A 408 19.83 -19.15 -2.62
N ASP A 409 18.57 -19.56 -2.75
CA ASP A 409 18.10 -20.47 -3.81
C ASP A 409 16.61 -20.28 -4.14
N PHE A 410 16.04 -21.21 -4.91
CA PHE A 410 14.64 -21.19 -5.32
C PHE A 410 13.63 -21.14 -4.14
N ARG A 411 14.04 -21.50 -2.93
CA ARG A 411 13.18 -21.53 -1.75
C ARG A 411 12.89 -20.14 -1.20
N ASP A 412 13.73 -19.15 -1.49
CA ASP A 412 13.59 -17.79 -0.94
C ASP A 412 12.46 -16.99 -1.57
N ARG A 413 12.11 -17.32 -2.82
CA ARG A 413 10.96 -16.73 -3.54
C ARG A 413 10.98 -15.21 -3.50
N TYR A 414 12.15 -14.64 -3.81
CA TYR A 414 12.32 -13.20 -3.85
C TYR A 414 11.31 -12.56 -4.82
N ALA A 415 10.73 -11.45 -4.37
CA ALA A 415 10.03 -10.50 -5.21
C ALA A 415 10.12 -9.13 -4.56
N LYS A 416 10.33 -8.10 -5.37
CA LYS A 416 10.44 -6.71 -4.94
C LYS A 416 9.13 -6.24 -4.31
N ILE A 417 8.01 -6.55 -4.96
CA ILE A 417 6.65 -6.26 -4.51
C ILE A 417 5.83 -7.56 -4.54
N ASN A 418 5.35 -8.02 -3.39
CA ASN A 418 4.39 -9.12 -3.27
C ASN A 418 2.96 -8.55 -3.12
N GLY A 419 2.38 -8.14 -4.24
CA GLY A 419 1.03 -7.57 -4.32
C GLY A 419 0.82 -6.80 -5.62
N PRO A 420 -0.43 -6.48 -5.98
CA PRO A 420 -0.72 -5.67 -7.15
C PRO A 420 -0.30 -4.21 -6.95
N VAL A 421 0.10 -3.56 -8.04
CA VAL A 421 0.40 -2.13 -8.11
C VAL A 421 -0.73 -1.42 -8.84
N LEU A 422 -1.36 -0.47 -8.16
CA LEU A 422 -2.50 0.29 -8.66
C LEU A 422 -2.10 1.74 -8.91
N PHE A 423 -2.41 2.24 -10.10
CA PHE A 423 -2.17 3.61 -10.52
C PHE A 423 -3.47 4.35 -10.77
N ARG A 424 -3.61 5.53 -10.17
CA ARG A 424 -4.67 6.48 -10.56
C ARG A 424 -4.44 7.03 -11.98
N THR A 425 -3.16 7.15 -12.35
CA THR A 425 -2.70 7.68 -13.63
C THR A 425 -3.06 6.79 -14.82
N GLN A 426 -3.23 7.43 -15.98
CA GLN A 426 -3.35 6.75 -17.27
C GLN A 426 -1.96 6.36 -17.80
N ARG A 427 -1.83 5.11 -18.28
CA ARG A 427 -0.60 4.61 -18.90
C ARG A 427 -0.11 5.48 -20.07
N LEU A 428 -0.97 5.73 -21.06
CA LEU A 428 -0.55 6.39 -22.30
C LEU A 428 -0.01 7.82 -22.11
N PRO A 429 -0.64 8.71 -21.32
CA PRO A 429 -0.06 10.01 -20.99
C PRO A 429 1.30 9.94 -20.28
N TRP A 430 1.47 8.97 -19.37
CA TRP A 430 2.77 8.76 -18.72
C TRP A 430 3.82 8.37 -19.74
N GLU A 431 3.56 7.38 -20.60
CA GLU A 431 4.53 6.92 -21.60
C GLU A 431 4.84 7.97 -22.69
N GLN A 432 3.93 8.94 -22.88
CA GLN A 432 4.10 10.08 -23.78
C GLN A 432 4.74 11.30 -23.13
N GLN A 433 4.97 11.27 -21.81
CA GLN A 433 5.70 12.31 -21.10
C GLN A 433 7.05 12.55 -21.78
N GLN A 434 7.42 13.82 -21.90
CA GLN A 434 8.70 14.21 -22.49
C GLN A 434 9.76 14.33 -21.39
N ASP A 435 10.94 13.80 -21.67
CA ASP A 435 12.15 14.07 -20.89
C ASP A 435 12.64 15.53 -21.06
N GLU A 436 13.75 15.86 -20.40
CA GLU A 436 14.36 17.19 -20.50
C GLU A 436 14.82 17.56 -21.93
N PHE A 437 14.96 16.57 -22.82
CA PHE A 437 15.36 16.74 -24.21
C PHE A 437 14.17 16.71 -25.19
N GLY A 438 12.94 16.62 -24.70
CA GLY A 438 11.72 16.59 -25.53
C GLY A 438 11.42 15.23 -26.16
N SER A 439 12.10 14.16 -25.74
CA SER A 439 11.85 12.79 -26.21
C SER A 439 10.83 12.11 -25.30
N ALA A 440 9.92 11.32 -25.88
CA ALA A 440 9.00 10.53 -25.08
C ALA A 440 9.77 9.51 -24.26
N ILE A 441 9.45 9.39 -22.97
CA ILE A 441 10.11 8.43 -22.08
C ILE A 441 9.85 6.97 -22.52
N GLY A 442 8.71 6.70 -23.17
CA GLY A 442 8.36 5.36 -23.62
C GLY A 442 7.74 4.53 -22.50
N ASP A 443 7.96 3.22 -22.52
CA ASP A 443 7.28 2.29 -21.59
C ASP A 443 7.61 2.58 -20.11
N TYR A 444 6.59 2.55 -19.26
CA TYR A 444 6.69 2.84 -17.83
C TYR A 444 7.60 1.87 -17.05
N GLN A 445 7.77 0.63 -17.55
CA GLN A 445 8.63 -0.39 -16.94
C GLN A 445 10.13 -0.02 -16.97
N GLN A 446 10.50 1.07 -17.67
CA GLN A 446 11.83 1.66 -17.53
C GLN A 446 12.10 2.21 -16.12
N PHE A 447 11.04 2.67 -15.44
CA PHE A 447 11.07 3.27 -14.11
C PHE A 447 10.56 2.33 -13.04
N VAL A 448 9.73 1.35 -13.38
CA VAL A 448 9.20 0.34 -12.45
C VAL A 448 9.92 -0.97 -12.72
N ARG A 449 11.10 -1.14 -12.09
CA ARG A 449 11.93 -2.34 -12.18
C ARG A 449 11.85 -3.16 -10.91
N GLY A 450 12.05 -4.47 -11.00
CA GLY A 450 11.87 -5.39 -9.89
C GLY A 450 10.62 -6.26 -10.08
N VAL A 451 10.70 -7.53 -9.68
CA VAL A 451 9.58 -8.48 -9.75
C VAL A 451 8.34 -7.96 -8.99
N ILE A 452 7.20 -7.93 -9.69
CA ILE A 452 5.88 -7.70 -9.11
C ILE A 452 5.12 -9.03 -9.08
N ASN A 453 4.97 -9.62 -7.89
CA ASN A 453 4.29 -10.88 -7.71
C ASN A 453 2.88 -10.70 -7.13
N ALA A 454 1.86 -10.78 -7.99
CA ALA A 454 0.45 -10.74 -7.61
C ALA A 454 -0.21 -12.10 -7.87
N THR A 455 -0.12 -13.02 -6.91
CA THR A 455 -0.50 -14.44 -7.07
C THR A 455 -1.97 -14.66 -7.50
N ASP A 456 -2.89 -13.78 -7.10
CA ASP A 456 -4.33 -13.90 -7.36
C ASP A 456 -4.93 -12.69 -8.11
N ASP A 457 -4.12 -11.68 -8.41
CA ASP A 457 -4.56 -10.39 -8.94
C ASP A 457 -3.83 -10.03 -10.24
N THR A 458 -4.32 -8.99 -10.92
CA THR A 458 -3.55 -8.39 -12.03
C THR A 458 -2.35 -7.64 -11.44
N PRO A 459 -1.10 -7.93 -11.87
CA PRO A 459 0.11 -7.32 -11.31
C PRO A 459 0.08 -5.79 -11.34
N VAL A 460 -0.38 -5.20 -12.45
CA VAL A 460 -0.46 -3.75 -12.62
C VAL A 460 -1.84 -3.33 -13.12
N VAL A 461 -2.45 -2.36 -12.44
CA VAL A 461 -3.75 -1.78 -12.80
C VAL A 461 -3.61 -0.27 -12.98
N PHE A 462 -3.94 0.23 -14.18
CA PHE A 462 -4.03 1.67 -14.46
C PHE A 462 -5.47 2.15 -14.40
N ASN A 463 -5.67 3.44 -14.16
CA ASN A 463 -7.00 4.07 -14.02
C ASN A 463 -7.80 3.53 -12.83
N ALA A 464 -7.14 3.20 -11.73
CA ALA A 464 -7.83 2.77 -10.52
C ALA A 464 -8.80 3.87 -10.01
N GLY A 465 -10.02 3.44 -9.69
CA GLY A 465 -11.08 4.31 -9.17
C GLY A 465 -10.83 4.72 -7.72
N ASP A 466 -11.67 5.62 -7.19
CA ASP A 466 -11.59 5.99 -5.76
C ASP A 466 -12.11 4.87 -4.84
N ASP A 467 -12.77 3.84 -5.40
CA ASP A 467 -13.15 2.61 -4.70
C ASP A 467 -11.94 1.70 -4.41
N ASP A 468 -10.91 1.75 -5.27
CA ASP A 468 -9.70 0.93 -5.14
C ASP A 468 -8.57 1.72 -4.47
N LEU A 469 -8.43 2.99 -4.83
CA LEU A 469 -7.49 3.93 -4.23
C LEU A 469 -8.29 5.05 -3.58
N PRO A 470 -8.72 4.95 -2.32
CA PRO A 470 -9.46 6.04 -1.68
C PRO A 470 -8.62 7.32 -1.58
N GLU A 471 -9.28 8.46 -1.67
CA GLU A 471 -8.61 9.75 -1.47
C GLU A 471 -8.36 9.99 0.02
N VAL A 472 -7.11 10.30 0.37
CA VAL A 472 -6.70 10.64 1.72
C VAL A 472 -6.48 12.14 1.74
N ARG A 473 -7.43 12.86 2.33
CA ARG A 473 -7.36 14.32 2.41
C ARG A 473 -6.85 14.77 3.75
N THR A 474 -6.49 16.04 3.86
CA THR A 474 -6.20 16.65 5.15
C THR A 474 -7.36 16.51 6.10
N ASP A 475 -8.57 16.86 5.66
CA ASP A 475 -9.81 16.79 6.45
C ASP A 475 -10.23 15.36 6.79
N SER A 476 -9.55 14.34 6.23
CA SER A 476 -9.64 12.97 6.73
C SER A 476 -9.08 12.81 8.15
N PHE A 477 -8.38 13.81 8.69
CA PHE A 477 -7.79 13.75 10.03
C PHE A 477 -8.34 14.88 10.90
N ASP A 478 -8.83 14.53 12.09
CA ASP A 478 -9.29 15.54 13.05
C ASP A 478 -8.17 15.98 14.01
N THR A 479 -8.09 17.28 14.23
CA THR A 479 -7.26 17.89 15.29
C THR A 479 -7.81 17.64 16.70
N ALA A 480 -9.10 17.33 16.82
CA ALA A 480 -9.74 17.05 18.09
C ALA A 480 -9.51 15.59 18.51
N GLN A 481 -8.70 15.43 19.57
CA GLN A 481 -8.89 14.36 20.55
C GLN A 481 -8.86 12.91 20.00
N THR A 482 -7.88 12.57 19.16
CA THR A 482 -7.55 11.14 18.95
C THR A 482 -7.27 10.50 20.32
N SER A 483 -7.81 9.30 20.56
CA SER A 483 -7.56 8.55 21.80
C SER A 483 -6.06 8.40 22.07
N LEU A 484 -5.28 8.21 21.00
CA LEU A 484 -3.82 8.19 21.04
C LEU A 484 -3.23 9.54 21.50
N GLY A 485 -3.64 10.68 20.94
CA GLY A 485 -3.15 11.99 21.34
C GLY A 485 -3.57 12.44 22.75
N GLN A 486 -4.63 11.84 23.31
CA GLN A 486 -5.04 12.06 24.70
C GLN A 486 -4.16 11.32 25.70
N ALA A 487 -3.53 10.20 25.30
CA ALA A 487 -2.62 9.45 26.16
C ALA A 487 -1.28 10.18 26.41
N ALA A 488 -1.01 11.29 25.71
CA ALA A 488 0.08 12.22 26.06
C ALA A 488 -0.31 13.11 27.27
N ASP A 489 -0.57 12.49 28.41
CA ASP A 489 -1.11 13.11 29.63
C ASP A 489 -0.09 13.23 30.78
N GLY A 490 1.19 12.98 30.49
CA GLY A 490 2.30 13.02 31.44
C GLY A 490 2.61 14.41 31.98
N ALA A 491 3.68 14.51 32.78
CA ALA A 491 4.12 15.78 33.31
C ALA A 491 4.46 16.78 32.18
N PRO A 492 4.28 18.10 32.39
CA PRO A 492 4.61 19.09 31.35
C PRO A 492 6.05 18.96 30.86
N PHE A 493 6.27 19.15 29.56
CA PHE A 493 7.59 18.94 28.91
C PHE A 493 8.75 19.59 29.65
N HIS A 494 8.63 20.86 30.05
CA HIS A 494 9.71 21.58 30.74
C HIS A 494 10.12 20.88 32.05
N ILE A 495 9.16 20.32 32.80
CA ILE A 495 9.45 19.56 34.03
C ILE A 495 10.23 18.29 33.71
N GLN A 496 9.80 17.54 32.69
CA GLN A 496 10.49 16.31 32.26
C GLN A 496 11.88 16.61 31.68
N ALA A 497 12.00 17.71 30.94
CA ALA A 497 13.25 18.23 30.40
C ALA A 497 14.13 18.91 31.46
N GLY A 498 13.70 19.03 32.72
CA GLY A 498 14.50 19.62 33.80
C GLY A 498 14.77 21.12 33.66
N VAL A 499 13.87 21.87 33.01
CA VAL A 499 13.92 23.33 32.82
C VAL A 499 12.62 24.00 33.27
N ASP A 500 12.64 25.29 33.58
CA ASP A 500 11.43 26.03 33.98
C ASP A 500 10.61 26.54 32.78
N TRP A 501 11.26 26.76 31.64
CA TRP A 501 10.66 27.00 30.32
C TRP A 501 11.62 26.55 29.21
N VAL A 502 11.13 26.40 27.99
CA VAL A 502 11.94 25.95 26.84
C VAL A 502 12.39 27.13 25.99
N TRP A 503 11.43 27.90 25.49
CA TRP A 503 11.66 29.13 24.73
C TRP A 503 10.69 30.26 25.13
N GLN A 504 11.04 31.51 24.79
CA GLN A 504 10.17 32.69 24.92
C GLN A 504 10.23 33.52 23.63
N PRO A 505 9.10 34.10 23.16
CA PRO A 505 9.09 34.93 21.97
C PRO A 505 9.90 36.21 22.20
N ILE A 506 10.74 36.55 21.22
CA ILE A 506 11.44 37.84 21.15
C ILE A 506 10.57 38.78 20.32
N VAL A 507 10.16 39.89 20.95
CA VAL A 507 9.36 40.93 20.31
C VAL A 507 10.17 42.19 20.05
N ASP A 508 9.91 42.84 18.91
CA ASP A 508 10.46 44.15 18.59
C ASP A 508 9.74 45.29 19.33
N ALA A 509 10.14 46.55 19.07
CA ALA A 509 9.52 47.73 19.68
C ALA A 509 8.03 47.93 19.32
N ASN A 510 7.56 47.28 18.25
CA ASN A 510 6.19 47.33 17.75
C ASN A 510 5.34 46.12 18.22
N GLY A 511 5.91 45.24 19.04
CA GLY A 511 5.25 44.03 19.53
C GLY A 511 5.17 42.90 18.50
N VAL A 512 6.01 42.92 17.46
CA VAL A 512 6.12 41.85 16.45
C VAL A 512 7.08 40.78 16.93
N VAL A 513 6.66 39.52 16.85
CA VAL A 513 7.54 38.39 17.14
C VAL A 513 8.51 38.20 15.97
N VAL A 514 9.78 38.47 16.24
CA VAL A 514 10.88 38.43 15.26
C VAL A 514 11.79 37.21 15.44
N ASP A 515 11.85 36.67 16.66
CA ASP A 515 12.71 35.53 16.98
C ASP A 515 12.23 34.80 18.25
N GLN A 516 12.96 33.78 18.69
CA GLN A 516 12.75 33.05 19.94
C GLN A 516 14.03 32.99 20.78
N ALA A 517 13.91 33.34 22.05
CA ALA A 517 14.96 33.15 23.04
C ALA A 517 14.89 31.72 23.58
N LEU A 518 16.03 31.03 23.63
CA LEU A 518 16.16 29.72 24.28
C LEU A 518 16.44 29.90 25.78
N HIS A 519 16.02 28.92 26.60
CA HIS A 519 16.35 28.92 28.02
C HIS A 519 17.88 29.03 28.23
N PRO A 520 18.37 29.86 29.19
CA PRO A 520 19.79 30.13 29.35
C PRO A 520 20.67 28.89 29.54
N VAL A 521 20.13 27.81 30.12
CA VAL A 521 20.87 26.55 30.32
C VAL A 521 21.35 25.92 29.01
N PHE A 522 20.57 26.08 27.92
CA PHE A 522 20.96 25.60 26.61
C PHE A 522 22.13 26.44 26.09
N THR A 523 22.03 27.77 26.21
CA THR A 523 23.04 28.69 25.66
C THR A 523 24.34 28.78 26.47
N GLY A 524 24.27 28.47 27.77
CA GLY A 524 25.42 28.50 28.68
C GLY A 524 26.07 27.13 28.88
N GLY A 525 25.45 26.07 28.34
CA GLY A 525 25.79 24.68 28.62
C GLY A 525 25.40 24.24 30.03
N SER A 526 25.16 22.93 30.19
CA SER A 526 25.07 22.31 31.52
C SER A 526 26.43 21.82 32.01
N PRO A 527 26.75 21.91 33.32
CA PRO A 527 27.89 21.20 33.89
C PRO A 527 27.88 19.68 33.65
N SER A 528 26.68 19.09 33.46
CA SER A 528 26.52 17.67 33.12
C SER A 528 26.70 17.36 31.63
N GLY A 529 26.76 18.37 30.75
CA GLY A 529 26.73 18.17 29.30
C GLY A 529 25.35 17.89 28.72
N ASP A 530 24.30 17.82 29.56
CA ASP A 530 22.94 17.44 29.14
C ASP A 530 22.25 18.45 28.20
N TYR A 531 22.77 19.69 28.13
CA TYR A 531 22.16 20.78 27.38
C TYR A 531 23.21 21.55 26.58
N ASP A 532 22.86 21.90 25.35
CA ASP A 532 23.68 22.71 24.44
C ASP A 532 22.79 23.44 23.41
N VAL A 533 23.41 24.16 22.48
CA VAL A 533 22.76 24.72 21.29
C VAL A 533 23.60 24.46 20.06
N VAL A 534 22.97 23.97 19.01
CA VAL A 534 23.60 23.78 17.69
C VAL A 534 22.90 24.62 16.63
N MET A 535 23.66 25.12 15.66
CA MET A 535 23.12 25.63 14.40
C MET A 535 23.11 24.49 13.41
N GLU A 536 21.94 24.07 12.97
CA GLU A 536 21.79 22.89 12.12
C GLU A 536 21.06 23.24 10.82
N ALA A 537 21.57 22.73 9.71
CA ALA A 537 20.95 22.82 8.41
C ALA A 537 19.68 21.96 8.32
N VAL A 538 18.70 22.39 7.53
CA VAL A 538 17.48 21.62 7.24
C VAL A 538 17.29 21.50 5.73
N PRO A 539 17.12 20.28 5.20
CA PRO A 539 17.38 18.99 5.87
C PRO A 539 18.86 18.80 6.22
N LEU A 540 19.12 18.06 7.29
CA LEU A 540 20.47 17.75 7.76
C LEU A 540 21.25 16.98 6.69
N GLY A 541 22.49 17.41 6.41
CA GLY A 541 23.37 16.74 5.45
C GLY A 541 23.07 17.05 3.97
N SER A 542 22.09 17.93 3.68
CA SER A 542 21.82 18.38 2.31
C SER A 542 22.93 19.33 1.80
N PRO A 543 23.41 19.17 0.55
CA PRO A 543 24.38 20.10 -0.06
C PRO A 543 23.77 21.48 -0.37
N ALA A 544 22.44 21.62 -0.36
CA ALA A 544 21.72 22.86 -0.61
C ALA A 544 20.60 23.06 0.43
N PRO A 545 20.95 23.36 1.69
CA PRO A 545 19.96 23.47 2.75
C PRO A 545 19.03 24.66 2.55
N VAL A 546 17.75 24.46 2.86
CA VAL A 546 16.68 25.46 2.62
C VAL A 546 16.45 26.37 3.84
N ASP A 547 16.89 25.96 5.02
CA ASP A 547 16.87 26.76 6.26
C ASP A 547 17.94 26.26 7.24
N TYR A 548 18.21 27.08 8.27
CA TYR A 548 19.03 26.72 9.41
C TYR A 548 18.26 26.95 10.72
N TYR A 549 18.38 26.03 11.66
CA TYR A 549 17.72 26.12 12.96
C TYR A 549 18.76 26.25 14.07
N ARG A 550 18.54 27.24 14.94
CA ARG A 550 19.21 27.31 16.23
C ARG A 550 18.49 26.40 17.22
N ARG A 551 18.95 25.16 17.34
CA ARG A 551 18.26 24.10 18.08
C ARG A 551 18.77 24.00 19.52
N PRO A 552 17.91 24.00 20.54
CA PRO A 552 18.29 23.53 21.87
C PRO A 552 18.55 22.02 21.80
N VAL A 553 19.67 21.58 22.35
CA VAL A 553 20.02 20.17 22.46
C VAL A 553 19.65 19.67 23.86
N ILE A 554 18.94 18.54 23.93
CA ILE A 554 18.55 17.88 25.18
C ILE A 554 19.07 16.44 25.15
N ARG A 555 19.90 16.07 26.13
CA ARG A 555 20.53 14.75 26.19
C ARG A 555 20.09 13.91 27.39
N ASN A 556 20.07 12.59 27.20
CA ASN A 556 19.97 11.61 28.28
C ASN A 556 18.72 11.80 29.17
N LYS A 557 17.58 12.18 28.58
CA LYS A 557 16.31 12.36 29.30
C LYS A 557 15.34 11.23 28.96
N VAL A 558 14.48 10.93 29.93
CA VAL A 558 13.33 10.06 29.75
C VAL A 558 12.08 10.92 29.75
N PHE A 559 11.30 10.82 28.69
CA PHE A 559 10.02 11.49 28.53
C PHE A 559 8.91 10.44 28.53
N LYS A 560 7.93 10.56 29.43
CA LYS A 560 6.77 9.66 29.47
C LYS A 560 5.48 10.44 29.21
N ASN A 561 4.67 9.95 28.27
CA ASN A 561 3.39 10.54 27.86
C ASN A 561 3.50 12.06 27.61
N VAL A 562 4.52 12.49 26.87
CA VAL A 562 4.93 13.89 26.81
C VAL A 562 4.23 14.67 25.69
N VAL A 563 3.90 15.94 25.96
CA VAL A 563 3.51 16.91 24.93
C VAL A 563 4.66 17.87 24.67
N ILE A 564 5.31 17.76 23.52
CA ILE A 564 6.36 18.69 23.06
C ILE A 564 5.68 19.98 22.58
N PRO A 565 5.92 21.13 23.24
CA PRO A 565 5.26 22.38 22.89
C PRO A 565 5.69 22.89 21.51
N MET A 566 4.79 23.62 20.85
CA MET A 566 5.08 24.38 19.63
C MET A 566 6.29 25.30 19.83
N GLY A 567 7.15 25.45 18.82
CA GLY A 567 8.34 26.31 18.86
C GLY A 567 9.58 25.68 19.51
N THR A 568 9.48 24.47 20.04
CA THR A 568 10.60 23.78 20.71
C THR A 568 11.78 23.57 19.76
N ASN A 569 11.52 23.09 18.54
CA ASN A 569 12.51 22.91 17.47
C ASN A 569 13.83 22.24 17.93
N ALA A 570 13.74 21.30 18.87
CA ALA A 570 14.90 20.75 19.58
C ALA A 570 15.62 19.65 18.79
N LEU A 571 16.86 19.41 19.19
CA LEU A 571 17.58 18.17 18.95
C LEU A 571 17.56 17.35 20.24
N PHE A 572 16.96 16.16 20.20
CA PHE A 572 17.03 15.19 21.28
C PHE A 572 18.12 14.18 20.96
N GLU A 573 19.07 14.00 21.87
CA GLU A 573 20.17 13.04 21.73
C GLU A 573 20.11 12.00 22.86
N ASN A 574 20.15 10.72 22.52
CA ASN A 574 20.15 9.62 23.49
C ASN A 574 19.04 9.76 24.55
N CYS A 575 17.84 10.13 24.10
CA CYS A 575 16.66 10.27 24.96
C CYS A 575 15.69 9.11 24.74
N THR A 576 14.98 8.71 25.80
CA THR A 576 13.94 7.68 25.75
C THR A 576 12.56 8.31 25.81
N PHE A 577 11.67 7.98 24.88
CA PHE A 577 10.29 8.42 24.82
C PHE A 577 9.37 7.22 25.09
N VAL A 578 8.54 7.30 26.12
CA VAL A 578 7.73 6.19 26.63
C VAL A 578 6.25 6.54 26.54
N GLY A 579 5.45 5.61 26.04
CA GLY A 579 4.01 5.80 25.82
C GLY A 579 3.77 6.70 24.61
N VAL A 580 2.98 7.77 24.76
CA VAL A 580 2.68 8.67 23.62
C VAL A 580 3.47 9.97 23.69
N THR A 581 4.17 10.29 22.61
CA THR A 581 4.82 11.59 22.39
C THR A 581 4.00 12.42 21.42
N ARG A 582 3.38 13.50 21.90
CA ARG A 582 2.61 14.43 21.07
C ARG A 582 3.42 15.68 20.73
N VAL A 583 3.57 16.01 19.45
CA VAL A 583 4.22 17.22 18.97
C VAL A 583 3.17 18.26 18.58
N GLN A 584 3.21 19.44 19.23
CA GLN A 584 2.27 20.51 18.93
C GLN A 584 2.74 21.39 17.77
N THR A 585 1.80 21.87 16.96
CA THR A 585 2.05 22.88 15.92
C THR A 585 0.82 23.76 15.71
N MET A 586 1.00 24.90 15.05
CA MET A 586 -0.12 25.73 14.62
C MET A 586 -0.91 24.99 13.54
N THR A 587 -2.20 24.80 13.78
CA THR A 587 -3.10 24.14 12.82
C THR A 587 -3.50 25.07 11.67
N ASP A 588 -3.76 26.35 11.96
CA ASP A 588 -4.07 27.38 10.95
C ASP A 588 -2.81 28.03 10.38
N ASN A 589 -2.07 27.28 9.56
CA ASN A 589 -0.88 27.73 8.84
C ASN A 589 -1.21 28.12 7.39
N THR A 590 -2.30 28.88 7.20
CA THR A 590 -2.84 29.23 5.88
C THR A 590 -2.16 30.42 5.19
N HIS A 591 -1.22 31.07 5.86
CA HIS A 591 -0.54 32.25 5.34
C HIS A 591 0.37 31.92 4.14
N PRO A 592 0.27 32.63 3.00
CA PRO A 592 1.08 32.35 1.82
C PRO A 592 2.60 32.40 2.04
N SER A 593 3.06 33.18 3.02
CA SER A 593 4.49 33.30 3.37
C SER A 593 4.93 32.40 4.53
N TRP A 594 4.07 31.47 5.01
CA TRP A 594 4.30 30.73 6.25
C TRP A 594 5.67 30.04 6.30
N GLN A 595 6.06 29.36 5.22
CA GLN A 595 7.31 28.59 5.18
C GLN A 595 8.57 29.46 5.12
N PHE A 596 8.49 30.70 4.63
CA PHE A 596 9.66 31.58 4.45
C PHE A 596 9.96 32.45 5.67
N TYR A 597 8.97 32.64 6.54
CA TYR A 597 9.10 33.52 7.69
C TYR A 597 10.09 32.96 8.70
N GLY A 598 11.18 33.68 8.94
CA GLY A 598 12.22 33.29 9.88
C GLY A 598 13.28 32.35 9.30
N VAL A 599 13.37 32.19 7.98
CA VAL A 599 14.46 31.43 7.35
C VAL A 599 15.79 32.09 7.68
N GLN A 600 16.78 31.29 8.08
CA GLN A 600 18.10 31.72 8.51
C GLN A 600 19.20 31.13 7.61
N ASN A 601 20.34 31.82 7.55
CA ASN A 601 21.59 31.31 6.99
C ASN A 601 22.38 30.53 8.06
N ALA A 602 23.48 29.89 7.65
CA ALA A 602 24.38 29.16 8.56
C ALA A 602 24.93 29.99 9.72
N ASP A 603 25.09 31.31 9.54
CA ASP A 603 25.54 32.23 10.59
C ASP A 603 24.41 32.70 11.54
N GLY A 604 23.18 32.18 11.34
CA GLY A 604 21.99 32.55 12.10
C GLY A 604 21.33 33.87 11.67
N SER A 605 21.88 34.57 10.67
CA SER A 605 21.25 35.77 10.11
C SER A 605 19.99 35.40 9.32
N LEU A 606 18.97 36.27 9.31
CA LEU A 606 17.76 36.05 8.53
C LEU A 606 18.07 36.11 7.03
N ALA A 607 17.72 35.05 6.31
CA ALA A 607 17.79 34.99 4.86
C ALA A 607 16.54 35.62 4.22
N TYR A 608 15.36 35.35 4.78
CA TYR A 608 14.09 35.84 4.25
C TYR A 608 13.06 36.25 5.34
N PRO A 609 12.39 37.39 5.15
CA PRO A 609 12.87 38.56 4.40
C PRO A 609 14.11 39.17 5.10
N PRO A 610 15.11 39.70 4.38
CA PRO A 610 16.25 40.36 5.02
C PRO A 610 15.80 41.50 5.95
N LEU A 611 16.53 41.68 7.06
CA LEU A 611 16.35 42.85 7.95
C LEU A 611 16.59 44.14 7.14
N PRO A 612 15.74 45.18 7.21
CA PRO A 612 15.97 46.41 6.50
C PRO A 612 17.07 47.15 7.24
N ALA A 613 17.94 47.79 6.48
CA ALA A 613 18.74 48.87 7.03
C ALA A 613 17.78 50.04 7.39
N ALA A 614 17.30 50.05 8.63
CA ALA A 614 16.82 51.23 9.37
C ALA A 614 15.37 51.77 9.17
N SER A 615 14.31 50.95 9.20
CA SER A 615 12.98 51.50 9.61
C SER A 615 11.97 50.49 10.15
N ASP A 616 11.21 50.94 11.15
CA ASP A 616 10.20 50.22 11.97
C ASP A 616 8.87 49.87 11.26
N ALA A 617 8.89 49.50 9.98
CA ALA A 617 7.70 49.07 9.23
C ALA A 617 8.06 47.91 8.30
N GLN A 618 7.88 46.68 8.79
CA GLN A 618 8.16 45.46 8.04
C GLN A 618 7.00 44.49 8.14
N LEU A 619 6.00 44.62 7.28
CA LEU A 619 4.87 43.69 7.22
C LEU A 619 4.46 43.53 5.76
N ASP A 620 4.63 42.32 5.22
CA ASP A 620 4.18 41.77 3.93
C ASP A 620 4.12 42.71 2.70
N ASN A 621 3.28 43.76 2.70
CA ASN A 621 3.23 44.80 1.65
C ASN A 621 4.32 45.89 1.80
N ASP A 622 4.87 46.10 3.00
CA ASP A 622 5.95 47.06 3.25
C ASP A 622 7.33 46.54 2.82
N TYR A 623 7.43 45.27 2.42
CA TYR A 623 8.64 44.67 1.84
C TYR A 623 9.01 45.31 0.50
N PHE A 624 8.01 45.81 -0.24
CA PHE A 624 8.21 46.50 -1.50
C PHE A 624 8.26 48.01 -1.24
N PRO A 625 9.45 48.62 -1.26
CA PRO A 625 9.56 50.05 -1.00
C PRO A 625 8.75 50.83 -2.03
N ALA A 626 8.07 51.88 -1.57
CA ALA A 626 7.21 52.72 -2.41
C ALA A 626 7.98 53.44 -3.55
N ASP A 627 9.32 53.41 -3.51
CA ASP A 627 10.20 53.93 -4.55
C ASP A 627 10.33 52.99 -5.77
N GLY A 628 9.79 51.76 -5.69
CA GLY A 628 9.81 50.77 -6.76
C GLY A 628 11.17 50.12 -7.00
N SER A 629 12.11 50.24 -6.06
CA SER A 629 13.43 49.56 -6.16
C SER A 629 13.32 48.04 -6.09
N ILE A 630 12.22 47.52 -5.53
CA ILE A 630 11.76 46.14 -5.66
C ILE A 630 10.29 46.21 -6.07
N ILE A 631 9.92 45.57 -7.19
CA ILE A 631 8.55 45.61 -7.71
C ILE A 631 7.81 44.36 -7.24
N PRO A 632 6.63 44.48 -6.61
CA PRO A 632 5.83 43.33 -6.23
C PRO A 632 5.41 42.52 -7.46
N PRO A 633 5.33 41.18 -7.38
CA PRO A 633 4.72 40.38 -8.42
C PRO A 633 3.32 40.92 -8.76
N PRO A 634 2.87 40.86 -10.03
CA PRO A 634 1.52 41.30 -10.40
C PRO A 634 0.45 40.56 -9.58
N GLY A 635 -0.39 41.30 -8.84
CA GLY A 635 -1.45 40.72 -8.00
C GLY A 635 -1.01 40.35 -6.57
N PHE A 636 0.19 40.72 -6.16
CA PHE A 636 0.71 40.48 -4.81
C PHE A 636 0.08 41.43 -3.77
N ASP A 637 -0.83 40.90 -2.94
CA ASP A 637 -1.39 41.54 -1.74
C ASP A 637 -1.43 40.49 -0.63
N VAL A 638 -0.34 40.40 0.16
CA VAL A 638 -0.24 39.43 1.25
C VAL A 638 -0.63 40.12 2.56
N PRO A 639 -1.64 39.61 3.28
CA PRO A 639 -2.04 40.18 4.56
C PRO A 639 -0.93 39.97 5.57
N ARG A 640 -0.83 40.84 6.58
CA ARG A 640 0.05 40.62 7.73
C ARG A 640 -0.23 39.26 8.38
N LEU A 641 0.79 38.43 8.61
CA LEU A 641 0.64 37.27 9.51
C LEU A 641 0.35 37.73 10.95
N VAL A 642 -0.87 37.48 11.40
CA VAL A 642 -1.33 37.76 12.76
C VAL A 642 -1.95 36.50 13.35
N VAL A 643 -1.40 36.06 14.49
CA VAL A 643 -1.98 34.96 15.27
C VAL A 643 -2.64 35.57 16.50
N GLY A 644 -3.97 35.46 16.56
CA GLY A 644 -4.79 36.15 17.56
C GLY A 644 -4.69 37.68 17.39
N SER A 645 -3.95 38.34 18.27
CA SER A 645 -3.66 39.79 18.19
C SER A 645 -2.18 40.10 18.03
N THR A 646 -1.35 39.06 17.96
CA THR A 646 0.11 39.19 17.92
C THR A 646 0.61 38.96 16.50
N PRO A 647 1.37 39.91 15.94
CA PRO A 647 1.96 39.76 14.63
C PRO A 647 3.28 38.99 14.66
N TYR A 648 3.53 38.22 13.60
CA TYR A 648 4.72 37.37 13.46
C TYR A 648 5.42 37.63 12.12
N VAL A 649 6.75 37.65 12.14
CA VAL A 649 7.60 37.58 10.93
C VAL A 649 8.55 36.38 10.96
N ASN A 650 8.39 35.53 11.97
CA ASN A 650 9.10 34.28 12.15
C ASN A 650 8.09 33.22 12.59
N THR A 651 7.95 32.16 11.80
CA THR A 651 7.00 31.06 12.07
C THR A 651 7.64 29.87 12.79
N LYS A 652 8.96 29.87 13.04
CA LYS A 652 9.63 28.84 13.87
C LYS A 652 9.02 28.72 15.28
N PRO A 653 8.63 29.80 15.97
CA PRO A 653 7.93 29.73 17.26
C PRO A 653 6.52 29.11 17.20
N LEU A 654 5.96 28.99 15.99
CA LEU A 654 4.60 28.51 15.70
C LEU A 654 4.60 27.12 15.04
N SER A 655 5.75 26.47 14.94
CA SER A 655 5.90 25.17 14.29
C SER A 655 6.96 24.34 15.00
N ASN A 656 7.10 23.07 14.61
CA ASN A 656 8.12 22.20 15.17
C ASN A 656 8.83 21.44 14.05
N ASN A 657 10.10 21.80 13.88
CA ASN A 657 11.08 21.03 13.15
C ASN A 657 12.00 20.38 14.20
N ILE A 658 11.90 19.07 14.43
CA ILE A 658 12.57 18.36 15.53
C ILE A 658 13.41 17.22 14.99
N ARG A 659 14.59 17.02 15.58
CA ARG A 659 15.43 15.84 15.31
C ARG A 659 15.59 14.99 16.57
N PHE A 660 15.45 13.69 16.40
CA PHE A 660 15.75 12.65 17.36
C PHE A 660 17.01 11.91 16.87
N HIS A 661 18.01 11.79 17.73
CA HIS A 661 19.29 11.19 17.42
C HIS A 661 19.65 10.18 18.52
N ASP A 662 19.92 8.95 18.12
CA ASP A 662 20.14 7.82 19.06
C ASP A 662 19.02 7.68 20.10
N CYS A 663 17.78 8.03 19.74
CA CYS A 663 16.65 7.98 20.65
C CYS A 663 15.99 6.61 20.69
N LEU A 664 15.39 6.26 21.83
CA LEU A 664 14.55 5.06 21.95
C LEU A 664 13.09 5.47 22.11
N PHE A 665 12.22 5.01 21.23
CA PHE A 665 10.78 5.14 21.35
C PHE A 665 10.18 3.81 21.80
N VAL A 666 9.54 3.80 22.97
CA VAL A 666 8.73 2.68 23.46
C VAL A 666 7.28 3.14 23.46
N GLY A 667 6.64 3.10 22.29
CA GLY A 667 5.28 3.59 22.06
C GLY A 667 5.13 4.40 20.76
N SER A 668 4.25 5.41 20.77
CA SER A 668 3.83 6.13 19.56
C SER A 668 4.25 7.60 19.55
N VAL A 669 4.48 8.14 18.36
CA VAL A 669 4.65 9.57 18.11
C VAL A 669 3.48 10.12 17.30
N VAL A 670 2.89 11.22 17.76
CA VAL A 670 1.74 11.86 17.10
C VAL A 670 1.95 13.36 17.01
N ALA A 671 1.29 14.03 16.07
CA ALA A 671 1.35 15.48 15.96
C ALA A 671 -0.01 16.12 15.75
N ASP A 672 -0.12 17.39 16.14
CA ASP A 672 -1.23 18.23 15.70
C ASP A 672 -1.17 18.39 14.17
N ARG A 673 -2.32 18.48 13.51
CA ARG A 673 -2.42 18.56 12.05
C ARG A 673 -2.38 20.02 11.54
N PRO A 674 -1.33 20.47 10.84
CA PRO A 674 -1.38 21.72 10.08
C PRO A 674 -2.29 21.59 8.86
N ILE A 675 -3.03 22.65 8.52
CA ILE A 675 -3.90 22.68 7.33
C ILE A 675 -3.05 22.52 6.07
N ASN A 676 -1.97 23.27 5.95
CA ASN A 676 -1.06 23.23 4.81
C ASN A 676 0.19 22.42 5.11
N TYR A 677 0.66 21.66 4.13
CA TYR A 677 1.95 21.01 4.24
C TYR A 677 3.07 22.05 4.13
N THR A 678 3.97 22.08 5.12
CA THR A 678 5.07 23.05 5.20
C THR A 678 6.32 22.35 5.72
N HIS A 679 6.93 21.53 4.87
CA HIS A 679 8.06 20.63 5.20
C HIS A 679 9.24 21.31 5.88
N ILE A 680 9.52 22.58 5.62
CA ILE A 680 10.61 23.32 6.27
C ILE A 680 10.29 23.59 7.76
N ARG A 681 9.00 23.80 8.08
CA ARG A 681 8.53 24.23 9.41
C ARG A 681 8.05 23.07 10.29
N ASN A 682 7.43 22.07 9.67
CA ASN A 682 6.88 20.89 10.35
C ASN A 682 7.58 19.64 9.80
N LYS A 683 8.64 19.23 10.49
CA LYS A 683 9.49 18.09 10.11
C LYS A 683 9.95 17.32 11.33
N LEU A 684 9.88 15.99 11.29
CA LEU A 684 10.48 15.12 12.30
C LEU A 684 11.55 14.24 11.63
N GLN A 685 12.76 14.24 12.18
CA GLN A 685 13.86 13.42 11.67
C GLN A 685 14.32 12.44 12.75
N PHE A 686 14.45 11.17 12.42
CA PHE A 686 14.93 10.10 13.29
C PHE A 686 16.28 9.62 12.75
N THR A 687 17.38 9.90 13.44
CA THR A 687 18.75 9.74 12.92
C THR A 687 19.63 8.94 13.89
N GLY A 688 20.82 8.55 13.45
CA GLY A 688 21.73 7.72 14.25
C GLY A 688 21.11 6.36 14.57
N ALA A 689 21.47 5.78 15.71
CA ALA A 689 20.94 4.52 16.21
C ALA A 689 19.53 4.64 16.83
N THR A 690 18.69 5.54 16.30
CA THR A 690 17.31 5.70 16.80
C THR A 690 16.49 4.43 16.55
N ARG A 691 15.65 4.04 17.53
CA ARG A 691 14.87 2.81 17.50
C ARG A 691 13.44 3.02 17.96
N PHE A 692 12.55 2.18 17.44
CA PHE A 692 11.18 2.02 17.91
C PHE A 692 11.01 0.58 18.40
N THR A 693 10.42 0.41 19.58
CA THR A 693 10.17 -0.90 20.18
C THR A 693 8.81 -0.93 20.88
N THR A 694 8.27 -2.13 21.07
CA THR A 694 7.04 -2.36 21.83
C THR A 694 7.27 -2.40 23.34
N GLU A 695 8.43 -2.91 23.75
CA GLU A 695 8.91 -2.92 25.13
C GLU A 695 10.35 -2.39 25.23
N HIS A 696 10.72 -1.87 26.40
CA HIS A 696 12.08 -1.38 26.62
C HIS A 696 13.07 -2.55 26.56
N PRO A 697 14.08 -2.52 25.67
CA PRO A 697 14.92 -3.68 25.37
C PRO A 697 15.74 -4.15 26.58
N ASP A 698 16.23 -3.21 27.39
CA ASP A 698 17.07 -3.52 28.55
C ASP A 698 16.25 -3.71 29.85
N ASP A 699 15.04 -3.18 29.91
CA ASP A 699 14.24 -3.06 31.13
C ASP A 699 12.73 -3.31 30.88
N PRO A 700 12.34 -4.48 30.32
CA PRO A 700 10.95 -4.74 29.88
C PRO A 700 9.93 -4.82 31.03
N ASN A 701 10.40 -4.96 32.28
CA ASN A 701 9.55 -5.05 33.46
C ASN A 701 9.44 -3.72 34.23
N ASP A 702 10.12 -2.65 33.80
CA ASP A 702 10.04 -1.35 34.46
C ASP A 702 8.86 -0.54 33.91
N ALA A 703 7.83 -0.34 34.74
CA ALA A 703 6.66 0.44 34.39
C ALA A 703 6.97 1.93 34.11
N ALA A 704 8.12 2.46 34.53
CA ALA A 704 8.54 3.82 34.18
C ALA A 704 9.09 3.94 32.76
N LEU A 705 9.60 2.84 32.20
CA LEU A 705 10.25 2.77 30.89
C LEU A 705 9.37 2.11 29.82
N ASN A 706 8.16 1.67 30.19
CA ASN A 706 7.21 1.04 29.30
C ASN A 706 5.84 1.79 29.31
N PRO A 707 5.07 1.72 28.20
CA PRO A 707 3.74 2.30 28.12
C PRO A 707 2.79 1.81 29.22
N ASP A 708 1.81 2.64 29.56
CA ASP A 708 0.78 2.22 30.49
C ASP A 708 -0.16 1.21 29.83
N PRO A 709 -0.56 0.11 30.50
CA PRO A 709 -1.37 -0.95 29.88
C PRO A 709 -2.72 -0.49 29.31
N ALA A 710 -3.26 0.64 29.77
CA ALA A 710 -4.49 1.21 29.27
C ALA A 710 -4.34 1.83 27.88
N ASP A 711 -3.13 2.27 27.52
CA ASP A 711 -2.85 2.97 26.26
C ASP A 711 -2.35 2.02 25.16
N LEU A 712 -1.91 0.80 25.52
CA LEU A 712 -1.42 -0.21 24.59
C LEU A 712 -2.37 -0.47 23.41
N PRO A 713 -3.70 -0.64 23.60
CA PRO A 713 -4.61 -0.87 22.47
C PRO A 713 -4.68 0.29 21.47
N ALA A 714 -4.34 1.52 21.87
CA ALA A 714 -4.25 2.66 20.96
C ALA A 714 -2.87 2.75 20.31
N ILE A 715 -1.80 2.49 21.08
CA ILE A 715 -0.41 2.49 20.60
C ILE A 715 -0.20 1.43 19.52
N GLU A 716 -0.76 0.23 19.70
CA GLU A 716 -0.69 -0.87 18.72
C GLU A 716 -1.35 -0.53 17.37
N LYS A 717 -2.30 0.42 17.35
CA LYS A 717 -2.97 0.84 16.10
C LYS A 717 -2.08 1.74 15.23
N SER A 718 -1.08 2.41 15.81
CA SER A 718 -0.18 3.30 15.07
C SER A 718 1.05 3.69 15.90
N SER A 719 2.25 3.35 15.43
CA SER A 719 3.50 3.90 15.96
C SER A 719 3.69 5.38 15.61
N MET A 720 3.07 5.86 14.52
CA MET A 720 3.32 7.21 13.98
C MET A 720 2.08 7.80 13.31
N MET A 721 1.60 8.94 13.85
CA MET A 721 0.47 9.69 13.30
C MET A 721 0.83 11.17 13.11
N LEU A 722 1.41 11.49 11.95
CA LEU A 722 2.02 12.79 11.63
C LEU A 722 1.45 13.39 10.32
N PRO A 723 0.13 13.56 10.20
CA PRO A 723 -0.47 14.09 8.97
C PRO A 723 0.13 15.45 8.64
N HIS A 724 0.49 15.66 7.36
CA HIS A 724 1.10 16.89 6.87
C HIS A 724 2.47 17.29 7.47
N TYR A 725 3.17 16.36 8.10
CA TYR A 725 4.60 16.53 8.42
C TYR A 725 5.48 15.91 7.34
N SER A 726 6.66 16.51 7.11
CA SER A 726 7.77 15.80 6.49
C SER A 726 8.42 14.90 7.56
N VAL A 727 8.65 13.64 7.23
CA VAL A 727 9.23 12.69 8.17
C VAL A 727 10.39 11.98 7.50
N ASP A 728 11.53 11.95 8.19
CA ASP A 728 12.70 11.20 7.74
C ASP A 728 13.03 10.14 8.79
N ILE A 729 13.09 8.89 8.38
CA ILE A 729 13.59 7.76 9.15
C ILE A 729 14.96 7.41 8.58
N GLY A 730 15.98 7.55 9.41
CA GLY A 730 17.38 7.45 9.04
C GLY A 730 17.91 8.68 8.31
N GLU A 731 19.17 8.56 7.88
CA GLU A 731 19.88 9.56 7.10
C GLU A 731 20.51 8.92 5.85
N ASN A 732 21.03 9.73 4.93
CA ASN A 732 21.56 9.23 3.65
C ASN A 732 22.71 8.23 3.77
N ASN A 733 23.42 8.25 4.89
CA ASN A 733 24.42 7.24 5.27
C ASN A 733 24.07 6.71 6.67
N ALA A 734 22.91 6.05 6.77
CA ALA A 734 22.33 5.62 8.04
C ALA A 734 23.33 4.82 8.91
N ASP A 735 23.21 4.95 10.23
CA ASP A 735 24.01 4.17 11.16
C ASP A 735 23.62 2.68 11.03
N PRO A 736 24.58 1.75 10.92
CA PRO A 736 24.28 0.31 10.84
C PRO A 736 23.49 -0.23 12.05
N ASN A 737 23.55 0.46 13.20
CA ASN A 737 22.84 0.09 14.42
C ASN A 737 21.46 0.76 14.56
N GLN A 738 21.06 1.59 13.58
CA GLN A 738 19.67 2.01 13.43
C GLN A 738 18.81 0.75 13.28
N ASP A 739 17.68 0.71 13.99
CA ASP A 739 16.75 -0.41 13.93
C ASP A 739 15.36 0.10 14.29
N VAL A 740 14.59 0.48 13.26
CA VAL A 740 13.28 1.11 13.43
C VAL A 740 12.20 0.09 13.12
N ASP A 741 11.46 -0.33 14.14
CA ASP A 741 10.32 -1.24 14.00
C ASP A 741 9.01 -0.48 14.23
N LEU A 742 8.25 -0.28 13.16
CA LEU A 742 6.97 0.44 13.17
C LEU A 742 5.81 -0.53 13.00
N HIS A 743 4.74 -0.28 13.73
CA HIS A 743 3.54 -1.10 13.68
C HIS A 743 2.27 -0.26 13.43
N GLY A 744 1.29 -0.91 12.83
CA GLY A 744 -0.03 -0.36 12.63
C GLY A 744 -0.12 0.58 11.41
N LEU A 745 -1.00 1.58 11.49
CA LEU A 745 -1.16 2.58 10.44
C LEU A 745 -0.15 3.72 10.62
N ILE A 746 0.81 3.83 9.71
CA ILE A 746 1.84 4.88 9.70
C ILE A 746 1.36 6.02 8.83
N ILE A 747 1.18 7.21 9.43
CA ILE A 747 0.67 8.40 8.74
C ILE A 747 1.72 9.49 8.70
N ALA A 748 1.98 10.03 7.51
CA ALA A 748 2.85 11.19 7.30
C ALA A 748 2.30 12.10 6.18
N GLY A 749 2.79 13.35 6.11
CA GLY A 749 2.64 14.17 4.90
C GLY A 749 3.41 13.55 3.75
N VAL A 750 4.72 13.52 3.94
CA VAL A 750 5.71 12.84 3.11
C VAL A 750 6.62 12.07 4.07
N LEU A 751 7.07 10.89 3.66
CA LEU A 751 7.91 10.01 4.47
C LEU A 751 9.08 9.50 3.64
N ASP A 752 10.28 9.71 4.14
CA ASP A 752 11.51 9.10 3.64
C ASP A 752 12.02 8.09 4.67
N VAL A 753 12.37 6.90 4.22
CA VAL A 753 12.82 5.77 5.05
C VAL A 753 14.12 5.21 4.49
N ARG A 754 15.17 5.25 5.30
CA ARG A 754 16.52 4.79 4.99
C ARG A 754 17.09 3.99 6.15
N GLY A 755 18.13 3.21 5.90
CA GLY A 755 18.74 2.34 6.91
C GLY A 755 17.88 1.10 7.17
N ASN A 756 18.06 0.49 8.35
CA ASN A 756 17.29 -0.69 8.73
C ASN A 756 15.94 -0.26 9.32
N THR A 757 14.86 -0.66 8.65
CA THR A 757 13.50 -0.35 9.06
C THR A 757 12.55 -1.48 8.69
N GLU A 758 11.75 -1.91 9.65
CA GLU A 758 10.64 -2.83 9.44
C GLU A 758 9.33 -2.10 9.74
N ILE A 759 8.35 -2.26 8.85
CA ILE A 759 7.01 -1.67 9.01
C ILE A 759 6.00 -2.80 8.87
N THR A 760 5.36 -3.18 9.97
CA THR A 760 4.26 -4.15 9.98
C THR A 760 2.93 -3.42 10.08
N GLY A 761 2.21 -3.31 8.97
CA GLY A 761 0.97 -2.56 8.86
C GLY A 761 0.86 -1.84 7.52
N ALA A 762 0.51 -0.56 7.51
CA ALA A 762 0.30 0.18 6.27
C ALA A 762 0.79 1.64 6.35
N LEU A 763 1.32 2.15 5.25
CA LEU A 763 1.74 3.53 5.09
C LEU A 763 0.64 4.32 4.38
N LEU A 764 0.18 5.38 5.04
CA LEU A 764 -0.84 6.29 4.55
C LEU A 764 -0.31 7.72 4.49
N LEU A 765 -0.10 8.21 3.27
CA LEU A 765 0.51 9.51 3.06
C LEU A 765 -0.57 10.53 2.71
N THR A 766 -0.33 11.78 3.10
CA THR A 766 -1.39 12.78 3.16
C THR A 766 -1.14 13.99 2.27
N PHE A 767 0.09 14.18 1.77
CA PHE A 767 0.42 15.32 0.93
C PHE A 767 0.19 15.03 -0.56
N GLU A 768 -0.72 15.77 -1.19
CA GLU A 768 -0.95 15.78 -2.64
C GLU A 768 -0.31 17.02 -3.26
N PRO A 769 0.89 16.91 -3.87
CA PRO A 769 1.61 18.05 -4.37
C PRO A 769 0.90 18.68 -5.58
N SER A 770 0.75 20.00 -5.56
CA SER A 770 0.24 20.77 -6.69
C SER A 770 1.02 22.09 -6.84
N ALA A 771 1.05 22.67 -8.04
CA ALA A 771 1.69 23.96 -8.25
C ALA A 771 1.04 25.12 -7.44
N SER A 772 -0.19 24.91 -6.97
CA SER A 772 -0.90 25.83 -6.08
C SER A 772 -0.65 25.57 -4.60
N ASP A 773 0.13 24.55 -4.25
CA ASP A 773 0.36 24.20 -2.85
C ASP A 773 1.33 25.21 -2.18
N PRO A 774 1.10 25.60 -0.92
CA PRO A 774 1.99 26.49 -0.19
C PRO A 774 3.44 26.01 -0.12
N ALA A 775 3.71 24.71 -0.12
CA ALA A 775 5.08 24.17 -0.17
C ALA A 775 5.80 24.53 -1.49
N LEU A 776 5.04 24.69 -2.57
CA LEU A 776 5.48 25.03 -3.93
C LEU A 776 5.14 26.47 -4.32
N GLN A 777 4.87 27.32 -3.35
CA GLN A 777 4.64 28.73 -3.60
C GLN A 777 5.67 29.58 -2.92
N HIS A 778 6.21 30.55 -3.66
CA HIS A 778 6.95 31.67 -3.11
C HIS A 778 6.09 32.90 -3.29
N PHE A 779 5.67 33.53 -2.18
CA PHE A 779 4.89 34.76 -2.26
C PHE A 779 3.59 34.59 -3.09
N GLY A 780 2.92 33.44 -2.94
CA GLY A 780 1.71 33.10 -3.69
C GLY A 780 1.93 32.84 -5.19
N GLN A 781 3.17 32.86 -5.67
CA GLN A 781 3.53 32.47 -7.03
C GLN A 781 4.07 31.03 -7.03
N PRO A 782 3.59 30.16 -7.93
CA PRO A 782 4.14 28.82 -8.08
C PRO A 782 5.64 28.85 -8.37
N VAL A 783 6.42 28.10 -7.59
CA VAL A 783 7.86 27.85 -7.79
C VAL A 783 8.13 26.36 -7.59
N GLY A 784 9.09 25.81 -8.33
CA GLY A 784 9.44 24.39 -8.24
C GLY A 784 8.47 23.49 -9.01
N ASN A 785 8.56 22.20 -8.73
CA ASN A 785 7.87 21.15 -9.48
C ASN A 785 7.14 20.21 -8.50
N PRO A 786 5.82 19.96 -8.68
CA PRO A 786 5.09 18.97 -7.87
C PRO A 786 5.72 17.59 -7.82
N ALA A 787 6.43 17.17 -8.88
CA ALA A 787 7.10 15.89 -8.95
C ALA A 787 8.35 15.76 -8.03
N ASP A 788 8.82 16.87 -7.45
CA ASP A 788 9.97 16.86 -6.54
C ASP A 788 9.59 16.38 -5.13
N PHE A 789 8.29 16.35 -4.79
CA PHE A 789 7.80 15.74 -3.56
C PHE A 789 7.57 14.26 -3.77
N ASN A 790 8.43 13.46 -3.18
CA ASN A 790 8.41 12.01 -3.26
C ASN A 790 8.32 11.39 -1.86
N VAL A 791 7.88 10.15 -1.82
CA VAL A 791 8.00 9.27 -0.66
C VAL A 791 9.07 8.27 -1.02
N THR A 792 10.18 8.30 -0.29
CA THR A 792 11.33 7.47 -0.61
C THR A 792 11.47 6.34 0.39
N LEU A 793 11.35 5.11 -0.08
CA LEU A 793 11.69 3.91 0.68
C LEU A 793 13.02 3.37 0.15
N GLY A 794 14.01 3.23 1.01
CA GLY A 794 15.35 2.76 0.67
C GLY A 794 16.21 3.83 0.01
N TYR A 795 17.28 3.38 -0.65
CA TYR A 795 18.31 4.27 -1.16
C TYR A 795 18.06 4.74 -2.60
N PHE A 796 18.21 6.05 -2.82
CA PHE A 796 18.29 6.70 -4.13
C PHE A 796 19.42 7.74 -4.13
N GLY A 797 20.07 7.92 -5.29
CA GLY A 797 21.01 9.02 -5.48
C GLY A 797 20.35 10.26 -6.08
N ALA A 798 21.09 11.38 -6.09
CA ALA A 798 20.67 12.63 -6.72
C ALA A 798 20.21 12.45 -8.18
N ASP A 799 20.94 11.64 -8.96
CA ASP A 799 20.62 11.37 -10.37
C ASP A 799 19.33 10.54 -10.54
N ASP A 800 18.85 9.89 -9.48
CA ASP A 800 17.61 9.11 -9.50
C ASP A 800 16.36 9.93 -9.15
N GLY A 801 16.52 11.24 -8.93
CA GLY A 801 15.44 12.16 -8.58
C GLY A 801 15.24 12.37 -7.08
N ASP A 802 16.15 11.86 -6.25
CA ASP A 802 16.27 12.19 -4.83
C ASP A 802 17.40 13.20 -4.64
N ALA A 803 17.08 14.49 -4.79
CA ALA A 803 18.07 15.57 -4.77
C ALA A 803 18.87 15.67 -3.46
N GLU A 804 18.41 15.03 -2.39
CA GLU A 804 19.09 14.98 -1.09
C GLU A 804 20.02 13.77 -0.98
N GLY A 805 19.87 12.76 -1.85
CA GLY A 805 20.65 11.52 -1.84
C GLY A 805 22.14 11.73 -2.09
N LEU A 806 22.97 10.94 -1.41
CA LEU A 806 24.41 10.90 -1.64
C LEU A 806 24.73 9.96 -2.82
N ALA A 807 25.95 10.02 -3.37
CA ALA A 807 26.40 9.07 -4.38
C ALA A 807 27.67 8.39 -3.87
N PRO A 808 27.65 7.08 -3.51
CA PRO A 808 28.83 6.40 -3.03
C PRO A 808 29.82 6.20 -4.17
N PHE A 809 31.11 6.32 -3.88
CA PHE A 809 32.17 6.10 -4.86
C PHE A 809 33.40 5.47 -4.24
N THR A 810 34.20 4.78 -5.07
CA THR A 810 35.42 4.12 -4.61
C THR A 810 36.58 5.11 -4.48
N TYR A 811 37.17 5.19 -3.30
CA TYR A 811 38.39 5.94 -3.01
C TYR A 811 39.40 5.06 -2.29
N ASN A 812 40.61 4.91 -2.84
CA ASN A 812 41.68 4.05 -2.30
C ASN A 812 41.25 2.60 -1.98
N GLY A 813 40.31 2.04 -2.75
CA GLY A 813 39.81 0.68 -2.58
C GLY A 813 38.72 0.53 -1.52
N GLN A 814 38.21 1.63 -0.96
CA GLN A 814 37.07 1.66 -0.04
C GLN A 814 35.92 2.46 -0.66
N THR A 815 34.69 2.02 -0.46
CA THR A 815 33.50 2.80 -0.83
C THR A 815 33.23 3.86 0.24
N ILE A 816 33.16 5.13 -0.19
CA ILE A 816 32.93 6.29 0.68
C ILE A 816 31.77 7.13 0.14
N VAL A 817 31.18 7.96 1.00
CA VAL A 817 30.13 8.92 0.62
C VAL A 817 30.65 10.36 0.49
N GLY A 818 31.89 10.61 0.92
CA GLY A 818 32.55 11.91 0.80
C GLY A 818 33.63 12.09 1.86
N PHE A 819 33.95 13.35 2.16
CA PHE A 819 34.98 13.77 3.10
C PHE A 819 34.43 14.72 4.15
N ASP A 820 34.76 14.45 5.41
CA ASP A 820 34.43 15.21 6.61
C ASP A 820 35.50 16.28 6.86
N LEU A 821 35.10 17.55 6.87
CA LEU A 821 35.98 18.71 7.04
C LEU A 821 36.01 19.25 8.47
N ASP A 822 34.95 19.04 9.26
CA ASP A 822 34.78 19.65 10.58
C ASP A 822 34.83 18.66 11.75
N GLY A 823 34.90 17.36 11.45
CA GLY A 823 35.06 16.27 12.39
C GLY A 823 33.75 15.78 12.99
N ASP A 824 32.61 16.12 12.40
CA ASP A 824 31.28 15.67 12.84
C ASP A 824 30.91 14.25 12.39
N GLY A 825 31.77 13.61 11.60
CA GLY A 825 31.59 12.26 11.07
C GLY A 825 30.75 12.19 9.79
N ARG A 826 30.38 13.32 9.20
CA ARG A 826 29.53 13.41 8.00
C ARG A 826 30.31 13.91 6.80
N ALA A 827 29.81 13.61 5.60
CA ALA A 827 30.42 14.08 4.37
C ALA A 827 29.99 15.53 4.07
N ASP A 828 30.94 16.46 4.09
CA ASP A 828 30.73 17.86 3.71
C ASP A 828 31.01 18.12 2.22
N THR A 829 31.89 17.29 1.64
CA THR A 829 32.35 17.46 0.26
C THR A 829 32.70 16.13 -0.38
N THR A 830 32.61 16.07 -1.70
CA THR A 830 33.08 14.94 -2.50
C THR A 830 34.48 15.18 -3.06
N ASP A 831 35.10 16.35 -2.81
CA ASP A 831 36.44 16.66 -3.33
C ASP A 831 37.55 15.98 -2.52
N PRO A 832 38.31 15.03 -3.11
CA PRO A 832 39.44 14.39 -2.43
C PRO A 832 40.61 15.33 -2.14
N GLY A 833 40.65 16.52 -2.75
CA GLY A 833 41.65 17.56 -2.50
C GLY A 833 41.33 18.46 -1.29
N SER A 834 40.16 18.31 -0.68
CA SER A 834 39.67 19.17 0.41
C SER A 834 40.45 19.03 1.72
N GLY A 835 41.15 17.91 1.91
CA GLY A 835 41.89 17.59 3.14
C GLY A 835 41.03 16.99 4.25
N GLY A 836 39.74 16.72 3.98
CA GLY A 836 38.84 16.06 4.92
C GLY A 836 39.13 14.57 5.12
N ALA A 837 38.59 14.01 6.21
CA ALA A 837 38.68 12.58 6.49
C ALA A 837 37.63 11.82 5.63
N PRO A 838 37.98 10.70 4.97
CA PRO A 838 37.02 9.94 4.18
C PRO A 838 35.93 9.34 5.09
N VAL A 839 34.67 9.51 4.70
CA VAL A 839 33.49 8.98 5.41
C VAL A 839 33.05 7.67 4.76
N PRO A 840 33.18 6.53 5.44
CA PRO A 840 32.78 5.23 4.91
C PRO A 840 31.30 5.20 4.51
N PHE A 841 30.98 4.49 3.43
CA PHE A 841 29.59 4.13 3.16
C PHE A 841 29.17 2.99 4.08
N ASN A 842 28.08 3.19 4.82
CA ASN A 842 27.58 2.25 5.82
C ASN A 842 26.73 1.12 5.21
N GLY A 843 26.44 1.18 3.91
CA GLY A 843 25.55 0.26 3.20
C GLY A 843 24.20 0.89 2.89
N TYR A 844 23.38 0.16 2.15
CA TYR A 844 22.04 0.62 1.76
C TYR A 844 21.00 0.44 2.88
N GLY A 845 21.31 -0.37 3.91
CA GLY A 845 20.34 -0.79 4.92
C GLY A 845 19.29 -1.73 4.33
N ARG A 846 18.21 -1.98 5.09
CA ARG A 846 17.10 -2.82 4.68
C ARG A 846 15.76 -2.22 5.09
N VAL A 847 14.86 -2.03 4.13
CA VAL A 847 13.48 -1.61 4.40
C VAL A 847 12.49 -2.71 4.04
N VAL A 848 11.70 -3.16 5.01
CA VAL A 848 10.64 -4.15 4.79
C VAL A 848 9.31 -3.55 5.20
N VAL A 849 8.34 -3.57 4.29
CA VAL A 849 6.94 -3.25 4.61
C VAL A 849 6.13 -4.52 4.48
N THR A 850 5.45 -4.93 5.54
CA THR A 850 4.56 -6.09 5.56
C THR A 850 3.14 -5.64 5.88
N TYR A 851 2.26 -5.77 4.88
CA TYR A 851 0.87 -5.42 4.99
C TYR A 851 0.11 -6.36 5.91
N ASP A 852 -0.61 -5.77 6.87
CA ASP A 852 -1.58 -6.49 7.69
C ASP A 852 -3.00 -6.22 7.17
N PRO A 853 -3.67 -7.19 6.53
CA PRO A 853 -5.04 -7.04 6.04
C PRO A 853 -6.07 -6.91 7.16
N ASP A 854 -5.75 -7.38 8.37
CA ASP A 854 -6.63 -7.31 9.54
C ASP A 854 -6.39 -6.04 10.39
N LEU A 855 -5.54 -5.13 9.90
CA LEU A 855 -5.16 -3.90 10.58
C LEU A 855 -6.38 -3.07 10.98
N VAL A 856 -6.48 -2.78 12.27
CA VAL A 856 -7.47 -1.85 12.81
C VAL A 856 -6.91 -0.45 12.76
N MET A 857 -7.56 0.44 12.01
CA MET A 857 -7.14 1.84 11.94
C MET A 857 -7.30 2.55 13.30
N PRO A 858 -6.44 3.54 13.61
CA PRO A 858 -6.64 4.40 14.77
C PRO A 858 -7.91 5.26 14.61
N ASP A 859 -8.43 5.71 15.75
CA ASP A 859 -9.50 6.71 15.78
C ASP A 859 -9.00 8.05 15.23
N GLY A 860 -9.88 8.82 14.60
CA GLY A 860 -9.52 10.13 14.05
C GLY A 860 -9.06 10.13 12.60
N VAL A 861 -9.07 8.96 11.95
CA VAL A 861 -8.87 8.80 10.50
C VAL A 861 -10.21 8.52 9.86
N ILE A 862 -10.77 9.51 9.17
CA ILE A 862 -12.01 9.40 8.41
C ILE A 862 -11.69 8.69 7.09
N ALA A 863 -12.20 7.47 6.94
CA ALA A 863 -12.04 6.63 5.76
C ALA A 863 -13.35 5.91 5.44
N PRO A 864 -13.58 5.51 4.18
CA PRO A 864 -14.75 4.73 3.81
C PRO A 864 -14.76 3.37 4.54
N LEU A 865 -15.96 2.82 4.76
CA LEU A 865 -16.12 1.45 5.22
C LEU A 865 -15.79 0.47 4.10
N ASN A 866 -15.16 -0.64 4.47
CA ASN A 866 -14.89 -1.76 3.60
C ASN A 866 -15.77 -2.95 3.97
N VAL A 867 -15.89 -3.87 3.01
CA VAL A 867 -16.65 -5.10 3.17
C VAL A 867 -15.83 -6.24 2.60
N GLU A 868 -15.48 -7.20 3.45
CA GLU A 868 -14.75 -8.38 3.03
C GLU A 868 -15.53 -9.68 3.29
N PRO A 869 -15.40 -10.68 2.41
CA PRO A 869 -16.07 -11.96 2.57
C PRO A 869 -15.39 -12.77 3.67
N VAL A 870 -16.20 -13.37 4.56
CA VAL A 870 -15.69 -14.32 5.54
C VAL A 870 -15.36 -15.63 4.82
N GLY A 871 -14.10 -16.07 4.90
CA GLY A 871 -13.63 -17.34 4.35
C GLY A 871 -14.48 -18.52 4.84
N PHE A 872 -14.70 -19.50 3.97
CA PHE A 872 -15.47 -20.73 4.25
C PHE A 872 -16.94 -20.52 4.70
N SER A 873 -17.48 -19.30 4.63
CA SER A 873 -18.87 -19.00 5.01
C SER A 873 -19.91 -19.32 3.92
N TYR A 874 -19.46 -19.69 2.72
CA TYR A 874 -20.34 -20.03 1.61
C TYR A 874 -21.07 -21.34 1.85
N HIS A 875 -22.40 -21.31 1.75
CA HIS A 875 -23.24 -22.49 1.89
C HIS A 875 -24.39 -22.49 0.87
N GLU A 876 -24.55 -23.60 0.16
CA GLU A 876 -25.73 -23.88 -0.67
C GLU A 876 -26.80 -24.63 0.14
N GLY A 877 -28.06 -24.35 -0.15
CA GLY A 877 -29.19 -25.11 0.39
C GLY A 877 -30.06 -24.29 1.36
N ARG A 878 -30.68 -24.97 2.33
CA ARG A 878 -31.72 -24.37 3.18
C ARG A 878 -31.11 -23.22 4.00
N THR A 879 -31.69 -22.02 3.86
CA THR A 879 -31.32 -20.81 4.59
C THR A 879 -31.22 -21.09 6.09
N ILE A 880 -30.04 -20.82 6.65
CA ILE A 880 -29.76 -20.96 8.08
C ILE A 880 -29.82 -19.56 8.67
N ALA A 881 -30.97 -19.17 9.20
CA ALA A 881 -31.08 -17.95 9.99
C ALA A 881 -31.00 -18.32 11.47
N GLY A 882 -29.98 -17.83 12.18
CA GLY A 882 -29.88 -17.93 13.64
C GLY A 882 -29.48 -19.29 14.22
N ALA A 883 -28.77 -20.13 13.46
CA ALA A 883 -28.01 -21.22 14.07
C ALA A 883 -26.52 -20.82 14.04
N THR A 884 -25.96 -20.58 15.22
CA THR A 884 -24.52 -20.68 15.42
C THR A 884 -24.03 -22.04 14.93
N PRO A 885 -22.78 -22.14 14.41
CA PRO A 885 -22.18 -23.40 13.98
C PRO A 885 -22.35 -24.55 14.99
#